data_AF-A0A939THY7-F1
#
_entry.id   AF-A0A939THY7-F1
#
_cell.length_a   1.000
_cell.length_b   1.000
_cell.length_c   1.000
_cell.angle_alpha   90.00
_cell.angle_beta   90.00
_cell.angle_gamma   90.00
#
_symmetry.space_group_name_H-M   'P 1'
#
loop_
_entity.id
_entity.type
_entity.pdbx_description
1 polymer ?
#
loop_
_entity_poly.entity_id
_entity_poly.type
_entity_poly.pdbx_seq_one_letter_code
_entity_poly.pdbx_strand_id
1 'polypeptide(L)'
;MRRKALVITVILAVLSVLAAAGPAADGGVRAQEADPGPARVLVFTKTAGFRHASIGTAQRVLPELAKEYGFEVTITEDASVFNDDTLAQYDVVAFVLTTGDVLGPAQEAAMERFIRGGGGFVGVHSASDTEYSWPFYGGLVGAYFAGHPPGTQTARVIVEDRAHPSTRHFGDEWIVEDEWYFFQENPRAAARVLQSLDRRSHPALAGFQGRGAGEDHPLTWCQEYHGGRSWYTALGHRDEVWEDPDFQRMIAGGILWAARRAEGDCSPARAGLVREVLLSDLVEPVDLEVASDGRIFFIERSGAVKVYDDHRGVRLVLKLDVFTDNEHGLTGMALDPRFSENGYIYLFYSPYGPGRSEFYLSRFTVSGEPGSERIDPATEAVLFKVPTDRATCCHVAGDIAFGPDGKIYIATGDNTNPFESDGYAPIDRRPGREFFNAERTAGSLMDLRGKILRLNPDGSVPEDNPFVGRPDARPEIWASGFRNPWRIQVDPVTGWVLLGNVGPDAGGPHPLRGPAGYDEFEIVKGPGTLHGWPHCIGNNQAYRDYDFQSRAAGDWYDCSGMVPAVIWYPYGPSFDFPELGVGGRTAVAGPILRRPDPDAPYQWSEKYLDKWIIMEWSRNWVKMVTLDESGSRALAIEDFLTEGLSRPTAMVQGPDGALYLLEYGTEWYKGNPDARLSRIYDAGASRR
;
A
#
# COMPACT_ATOMS: atom_id res chain seq x y z
N MET A 1 -51.40 48.71 -17.11
CA MET A 1 -51.88 49.90 -16.39
C MET A 1 -50.71 50.55 -15.66
N ARG A 2 -50.55 51.86 -15.90
CA ARG A 2 -49.78 52.88 -15.17
C ARG A 2 -49.08 52.46 -13.86
N ARG A 3 -47.75 52.71 -13.80
CA ARG A 3 -47.06 53.72 -12.95
C ARG A 3 -46.88 53.28 -11.48
N LYS A 4 -45.78 53.45 -10.76
CA LYS A 4 -44.57 54.32 -10.74
C LYS A 4 -43.82 53.81 -9.46
N ALA A 5 -42.56 54.04 -9.13
CA ALA A 5 -41.56 55.05 -9.43
C ALA A 5 -40.25 54.54 -8.77
N LEU A 6 -39.10 54.69 -9.43
CA LEU A 6 -38.02 55.61 -9.05
C LEU A 6 -37.08 55.11 -7.93
N VAL A 7 -35.76 55.31 -7.96
CA VAL A 7 -34.77 55.76 -8.97
C VAL A 7 -33.43 55.93 -8.22
N ILE A 8 -32.30 56.14 -8.94
CA ILE A 8 -31.03 56.50 -8.27
C ILE A 8 -29.71 55.87 -8.78
N THR A 9 -29.39 55.81 -10.08
CA THR A 9 -28.26 56.54 -10.76
C THR A 9 -26.86 56.31 -10.13
N VAL A 10 -25.79 55.97 -10.86
CA VAL A 10 -25.04 56.85 -11.81
C VAL A 10 -24.23 56.02 -12.82
N ILE A 11 -24.18 56.58 -14.03
CA ILE A 11 -23.58 56.12 -15.30
C ILE A 11 -22.24 56.88 -15.52
N LEU A 12 -21.31 56.28 -16.29
CA LEU A 12 -20.50 56.82 -17.42
C LEU A 12 -19.08 56.26 -17.40
N ALA A 13 -18.69 55.44 -18.39
CA ALA A 13 -18.10 55.80 -19.70
C ALA A 13 -16.62 56.22 -19.55
N VAL A 14 -15.63 55.74 -20.31
CA VAL A 14 -15.47 55.80 -21.77
C VAL A 14 -14.36 54.84 -22.24
N LEU A 15 -14.63 54.23 -23.40
CA LEU A 15 -13.78 53.77 -24.51
C LEU A 15 -12.21 53.80 -24.46
N SER A 16 -11.69 52.60 -24.79
CA SER A 16 -10.71 52.26 -25.86
C SER A 16 -9.21 52.63 -25.82
N VAL A 17 -8.42 51.57 -25.61
CA VAL A 17 -7.38 50.98 -26.49
C VAL A 17 -5.96 51.60 -26.61
N LEU A 18 -4.98 50.67 -26.46
CA LEU A 18 -3.58 50.58 -26.94
C LEU A 18 -2.45 51.22 -26.10
N ALA A 19 -1.67 50.36 -25.41
CA ALA A 19 -0.20 50.30 -25.53
C ALA A 19 0.36 49.06 -24.81
N ALA A 20 1.31 48.38 -25.46
CA ALA A 20 2.07 47.27 -24.93
C ALA A 20 3.00 47.71 -23.77
N ALA A 21 3.08 46.90 -22.71
CA ALA A 21 4.12 46.97 -21.70
C ALA A 21 4.50 45.53 -21.30
N GLY A 22 5.81 45.25 -21.26
CA GLY A 22 6.39 43.95 -20.92
C GLY A 22 6.17 43.54 -19.46
N PRO A 23 6.70 42.38 -19.05
CA PRO A 23 6.43 41.83 -17.72
C PRO A 23 7.04 42.76 -16.66
N ALA A 24 6.19 43.28 -15.79
CA ALA A 24 6.64 43.92 -14.57
C ALA A 24 7.26 42.84 -13.68
N ALA A 25 8.54 43.02 -13.35
CA ALA A 25 9.20 42.28 -12.29
C ALA A 25 8.48 42.63 -10.97
N ASP A 26 7.76 41.67 -10.40
CA ASP A 26 7.27 41.76 -9.04
C ASP A 26 8.48 41.70 -8.09
N GLY A 27 9.01 42.88 -7.78
CA GLY A 27 9.94 43.09 -6.68
C GLY A 27 9.22 42.91 -5.34
N GLY A 28 8.92 41.66 -5.00
CA GLY A 28 8.54 41.29 -3.64
C GLY A 28 9.75 41.48 -2.73
N VAL A 29 9.76 42.57 -1.97
CA VAL A 29 10.69 42.76 -0.85
C VAL A 29 10.36 41.67 0.18
N ARG A 30 11.08 40.55 0.11
CA ARG A 30 11.11 39.56 1.19
C ARG A 30 11.71 40.30 2.39
N ALA A 31 10.93 40.48 3.45
CA ALA A 31 11.46 40.99 4.70
C ALA A 31 12.64 40.09 5.08
N GLN A 32 13.84 40.67 5.12
CA GLN A 32 15.03 39.97 5.54
C GLN A 32 14.84 39.70 7.03
N GLU A 33 14.52 38.45 7.39
CA GLU A 33 14.56 38.01 8.78
C GLU A 33 15.92 38.45 9.35
N ALA A 34 15.89 39.21 10.44
CA ALA A 34 17.10 39.63 11.11
C ALA A 34 17.89 38.38 11.49
N ASP A 35 19.17 38.34 11.11
CA ASP A 35 20.08 37.28 11.51
C ASP A 35 20.00 37.12 13.05
N PRO A 36 19.53 35.97 13.57
CA PRO A 36 19.30 35.78 15.00
C PRO A 36 20.61 35.71 15.80
N GLY A 37 21.78 35.80 15.13
CA GLY A 37 23.09 35.68 15.76
C GLY A 37 23.43 34.23 16.11
N PRO A 38 24.61 34.02 16.75
CA PRO A 38 25.04 32.69 17.15
C PRO A 38 24.04 32.06 18.13
N ALA A 39 23.79 30.76 17.99
CA ALA A 39 22.95 30.04 18.95
C ALA A 39 23.62 30.02 20.34
N ARG A 40 22.85 30.29 21.40
CA ARG A 40 23.34 30.27 22.78
C ARG A 40 22.96 28.95 23.44
N VAL A 41 23.94 28.19 23.90
CA VAL A 41 23.77 26.83 24.42
C VAL A 41 24.16 26.77 25.89
N LEU A 42 23.22 26.39 26.76
CA LEU A 42 23.50 26.08 28.15
C LEU A 42 23.87 24.60 28.28
N VAL A 43 25.13 24.30 28.53
CA VAL A 43 25.63 22.93 28.73
C VAL A 43 25.60 22.60 30.21
N PHE A 44 24.84 21.58 30.57
CA PHE A 44 24.64 21.10 31.93
C PHE A 44 25.29 19.73 32.11
N THR A 45 26.24 19.61 33.06
CA THR A 45 27.02 18.38 33.30
C THR A 45 26.90 17.84 34.72
N LYS A 46 25.86 18.26 35.47
CA LYS A 46 25.64 17.81 36.85
C LYS A 46 25.29 16.32 36.87
N THR A 47 25.82 15.61 37.85
CA THR A 47 25.55 14.18 38.10
C THR A 47 25.11 13.97 39.54
N ALA A 48 24.00 13.27 39.75
CA ALA A 48 23.58 12.71 41.04
C ALA A 48 23.80 11.18 41.10
N GLY A 49 24.20 10.56 39.98
CA GLY A 49 24.58 9.16 39.85
C GLY A 49 26.04 8.98 39.43
N PHE A 50 26.29 8.04 38.53
CA PHE A 50 27.63 7.74 38.02
C PHE A 50 28.23 8.96 37.30
N ARG A 51 29.50 9.26 37.55
CA ARG A 51 30.20 10.39 36.95
C ARG A 51 31.21 9.90 35.92
N HIS A 52 30.94 10.20 34.65
CA HIS A 52 31.80 9.84 33.53
C HIS A 52 33.08 10.69 33.52
N ALA A 53 34.24 10.05 33.27
CA ALA A 53 35.51 10.76 33.14
C ALA A 53 35.53 11.74 31.96
N SER A 54 34.81 11.38 30.88
CA SER A 54 34.67 12.14 29.64
C SER A 54 33.97 13.49 29.80
N ILE A 55 33.35 13.79 30.95
CA ILE A 55 32.82 15.13 31.25
C ILE A 55 33.93 16.18 31.09
N GLY A 56 35.15 15.89 31.57
CA GLY A 56 36.28 16.84 31.45
C GLY A 56 36.67 17.10 29.99
N THR A 57 36.63 16.06 29.15
CA THR A 57 36.93 16.18 27.72
C THR A 57 35.81 16.91 26.97
N ALA A 58 34.54 16.61 27.25
CA ALA A 58 33.40 17.32 26.70
C ALA A 58 33.45 18.83 27.03
N GLN A 59 33.77 19.19 28.29
CA GLN A 59 33.91 20.58 28.73
C GLN A 59 35.04 21.34 28.02
N ARG A 60 36.07 20.63 27.56
CA ARG A 60 37.17 21.19 26.75
C ARG A 60 36.78 21.33 25.27
N VAL A 61 36.14 20.31 24.70
CA VAL A 61 35.85 20.22 23.26
C VAL A 61 34.67 21.13 22.87
N LEU A 62 33.60 21.21 23.66
CA LEU A 62 32.41 21.97 23.30
C LEU A 62 32.68 23.47 23.03
N PRO A 63 33.51 24.18 23.81
CA PRO A 63 33.93 25.55 23.47
C PRO A 63 34.73 25.67 22.16
N GLU A 64 35.52 24.65 21.80
CA GLU A 64 36.26 24.62 20.54
C GLU A 64 35.30 24.45 19.36
N LEU A 65 34.30 23.56 19.48
CA LEU A 65 33.24 23.40 18.48
C LEU A 65 32.38 24.66 18.35
N ALA A 66 32.07 25.33 19.46
CA ALA A 66 31.31 26.57 19.47
C ALA A 66 31.99 27.63 18.59
N LYS A 67 33.32 27.75 18.71
CA LYS A 67 34.14 28.65 17.89
C LYS A 67 34.18 28.24 16.41
N GLU A 68 34.25 26.95 16.12
CA GLU A 68 34.34 26.44 14.74
C GLU A 68 33.01 26.53 13.98
N TYR A 69 31.89 26.21 14.64
CA TYR A 69 30.57 26.06 14.01
C TYR A 69 29.61 27.23 14.27
N GLY A 70 30.05 28.27 15.00
CA GLY A 70 29.31 29.53 15.12
C GLY A 70 28.16 29.51 16.14
N PHE A 71 28.40 28.94 17.31
CA PHE A 71 27.50 29.01 18.47
C PHE A 71 28.28 29.43 19.73
N GLU A 72 27.56 29.71 20.82
CA GLU A 72 28.12 30.08 22.12
C GLU A 72 27.75 29.02 23.16
N VAL A 73 28.66 28.70 24.07
CA VAL A 73 28.42 27.73 25.15
C VAL A 73 28.66 28.33 26.52
N THR A 74 27.73 28.12 27.42
CA THR A 74 27.90 28.34 28.87
C THR A 74 27.82 26.98 29.56
N ILE A 75 28.89 26.56 30.22
CA ILE A 75 28.95 25.27 30.91
C ILE A 75 28.69 25.48 32.41
N THR A 76 27.83 24.65 33.00
CA THR A 76 27.55 24.69 34.44
C THR A 76 27.15 23.33 35.00
N GLU A 77 27.35 23.17 36.31
CA GLU A 77 26.78 22.07 37.12
C GLU A 77 25.78 22.60 38.17
N ASP A 78 25.53 23.92 38.19
CA ASP A 78 24.59 24.54 39.11
C ASP A 78 23.16 24.45 38.57
N ALA A 79 22.31 23.65 39.21
CA ALA A 79 20.90 23.50 38.84
C ALA A 79 20.06 24.76 39.12
N SER A 80 20.55 25.73 39.89
CA SER A 80 19.80 26.95 40.21
C SER A 80 19.51 27.84 38.98
N VAL A 81 20.29 27.64 37.91
CA VAL A 81 20.11 28.32 36.61
C VAL A 81 18.87 27.89 35.84
N PHE A 82 18.21 26.79 36.23
CA PHE A 82 16.98 26.33 35.59
C PHE A 82 15.78 27.12 36.14
N ASN A 83 15.67 28.36 35.68
CA ASN A 83 14.57 29.28 35.94
C ASN A 83 14.26 30.07 34.66
N ASP A 84 13.06 30.62 34.55
CA ASP A 84 12.56 31.25 33.33
C ASP A 84 13.46 32.39 32.83
N ASP A 85 13.97 33.24 33.74
CA ASP A 85 14.82 34.39 33.41
C ASP A 85 16.17 33.97 32.81
N THR A 86 16.73 32.88 33.32
CA THR A 86 18.03 32.37 32.85
C THR A 86 17.86 31.57 31.57
N LEU A 87 16.87 30.67 31.51
CA LEU A 87 16.62 29.84 30.33
C LEU A 87 16.20 30.67 29.10
N ALA A 88 15.54 31.81 29.28
CA ALA A 88 15.21 32.75 28.19
C ALA A 88 16.45 33.35 27.48
N GLN A 89 17.64 33.22 28.07
CA GLN A 89 18.89 33.67 27.47
C GLN A 89 19.54 32.61 26.56
N TYR A 90 18.96 31.43 26.44
CA TYR A 90 19.51 30.33 25.66
C TYR A 90 18.54 29.90 24.57
N ASP A 91 19.08 29.40 23.47
CA ASP A 91 18.32 28.75 22.40
C ASP A 91 18.24 27.23 22.64
N VAL A 92 19.26 26.66 23.28
CA VAL A 92 19.38 25.21 23.54
C VAL A 92 19.86 24.95 24.97
N VAL A 93 19.29 23.94 25.61
CA VAL A 93 19.82 23.33 26.82
C VAL A 93 20.37 21.94 26.48
N ALA A 94 21.65 21.71 26.78
CA ALA A 94 22.34 20.47 26.49
C ALA A 94 22.67 19.71 27.78
N PHE A 95 22.09 18.54 27.97
CA PHE A 95 22.43 17.61 29.05
C PHE A 95 23.54 16.70 28.54
N VAL A 96 24.75 16.92 29.03
CA VAL A 96 25.94 16.21 28.58
C VAL A 96 26.46 15.37 29.72
N LEU A 97 26.33 14.04 29.57
CA LEU A 97 26.82 13.07 30.54
C LEU A 97 26.25 13.25 31.97
N THR A 98 25.02 13.77 32.06
CA THR A 98 24.25 13.86 33.32
C THR A 98 23.82 12.47 33.78
N THR A 99 23.57 12.27 35.06
CA THR A 99 23.04 11.00 35.60
C THR A 99 22.21 11.25 36.87
N GLY A 100 21.20 10.43 37.10
CA GLY A 100 20.34 10.50 38.29
C GLY A 100 19.33 11.66 38.26
N ASP A 101 18.84 12.03 39.44
CA ASP A 101 17.87 13.12 39.65
C ASP A 101 18.64 14.42 39.98
N VAL A 102 18.64 15.37 39.05
CA VAL A 102 19.54 16.53 39.04
C VAL A 102 18.80 17.86 39.16
N LEU A 103 17.50 17.90 38.85
CA LEU A 103 16.59 19.03 38.93
C LEU A 103 15.46 18.78 39.93
N GLY A 104 15.07 19.80 40.70
CA GLY A 104 13.86 19.75 41.52
C GLY A 104 12.63 20.28 40.78
N PRO A 105 11.42 20.18 41.39
CA PRO A 105 10.15 20.49 40.70
C PRO A 105 10.04 21.90 40.09
N ALA A 106 10.66 22.90 40.72
CA ALA A 106 10.66 24.27 40.18
C ALA A 106 11.49 24.38 38.88
N GLN A 107 12.60 23.65 38.82
CA GLN A 107 13.54 23.63 37.71
C GLN A 107 13.01 22.78 36.55
N GLU A 108 12.41 21.63 36.85
CA GLU A 108 11.64 20.82 35.90
C GLU A 108 10.57 21.68 35.21
N ALA A 109 9.76 22.41 35.99
CA ALA A 109 8.70 23.25 35.45
C ALA A 109 9.24 24.38 34.55
N ALA A 110 10.39 24.97 34.88
CA ALA A 110 11.05 25.97 34.03
C ALA A 110 11.53 25.34 32.71
N MET A 111 12.12 24.15 32.77
CA MET A 111 12.54 23.40 31.59
C MET A 111 11.35 23.02 30.68
N GLU A 112 10.22 22.59 31.24
CA GLU A 112 9.01 22.34 30.45
C GLU A 112 8.53 23.58 29.70
N ARG A 113 8.50 24.74 30.38
CA ARG A 113 8.12 26.01 29.76
C ARG A 113 9.09 26.43 28.66
N PHE A 114 10.39 26.25 28.88
CA PHE A 114 11.43 26.52 27.90
C PHE A 114 11.23 25.70 26.62
N ILE A 115 11.04 24.38 26.73
CA ILE A 115 10.78 23.50 25.58
C ILE A 115 9.46 23.86 24.90
N ARG A 116 8.38 24.09 25.67
CA ARG A 116 7.08 24.50 25.12
C ARG A 116 7.13 25.86 24.41
N GLY A 117 8.05 26.73 24.83
CA GLY A 117 8.34 28.01 24.19
C GLY A 117 9.16 27.92 22.91
N GLY A 118 9.54 26.70 22.48
CA GLY A 118 10.32 26.47 21.26
C GLY A 118 11.82 26.28 21.47
N GLY A 119 12.28 26.27 22.72
CA GLY A 119 13.67 25.99 23.08
C GLY A 119 14.12 24.57 22.67
N GLY A 120 15.40 24.44 22.33
CA GLY A 120 16.00 23.17 21.92
C GLY A 120 16.57 22.36 23.08
N PHE A 121 16.61 21.05 22.92
CA PHE A 121 17.24 20.11 23.84
C PHE A 121 18.29 19.27 23.11
N VAL A 122 19.44 19.07 23.75
CA VAL A 122 20.47 18.13 23.32
C VAL A 122 20.79 17.19 24.47
N GLY A 123 20.67 15.87 24.26
CA GLY A 123 21.09 14.86 25.22
C GLY A 123 22.28 14.05 24.69
N VAL A 124 23.30 13.85 25.52
CA VAL A 124 24.48 13.06 25.14
C VAL A 124 24.75 11.96 26.17
N HIS A 125 24.89 10.73 25.66
CA HIS A 125 25.18 9.50 26.39
C HIS A 125 24.24 9.30 27.57
N SER A 126 24.72 9.50 28.80
CA SER A 126 23.99 9.22 30.03
C SER A 126 22.87 10.22 30.34
N ALA A 127 22.60 11.20 29.47
CA ALA A 127 21.37 11.99 29.54
C ALA A 127 20.11 11.11 29.60
N SER A 128 20.10 9.93 28.98
CA SER A 128 19.00 8.95 29.09
C SER A 128 18.94 8.22 30.45
N ASP A 129 19.98 8.32 31.27
CA ASP A 129 20.09 7.82 32.65
C ASP A 129 19.83 8.94 33.68
N THR A 130 18.99 9.92 33.32
CA THR A 130 18.68 11.11 34.13
C THR A 130 17.15 11.27 34.26
N GLU A 131 16.66 11.78 35.39
CA GLU A 131 15.25 12.15 35.64
C GLU A 131 14.19 11.05 35.35
N TYR A 132 14.44 9.81 35.78
CA TYR A 132 13.51 8.67 35.59
C TYR A 132 12.09 8.89 36.14
N SER A 133 11.94 9.76 37.14
CA SER A 133 10.65 10.02 37.79
C SER A 133 9.83 11.13 37.13
N TRP A 134 10.36 11.78 36.09
CA TRP A 134 9.76 12.91 35.41
C TRP A 134 9.37 12.53 33.96
N PRO A 135 8.12 12.11 33.70
CA PRO A 135 7.71 11.58 32.39
C PRO A 135 7.90 12.55 31.22
N PHE A 136 7.81 13.86 31.47
CA PHE A 136 8.06 14.85 30.43
C PHE A 136 9.50 14.75 29.91
N TYR A 137 10.48 14.54 30.79
CA TYR A 137 11.87 14.34 30.40
C TYR A 137 12.06 13.02 29.64
N GLY A 138 11.41 11.95 30.06
CA GLY A 138 11.40 10.67 29.34
C GLY A 138 10.95 10.82 27.89
N GLY A 139 9.86 11.56 27.67
CA GLY A 139 9.41 11.91 26.33
C GLY A 139 10.37 12.86 25.60
N LEU A 140 11.00 13.81 26.31
CA LEU A 140 11.95 14.76 25.74
C LEU A 140 13.22 14.08 25.23
N VAL A 141 13.85 13.22 26.04
CA VAL A 141 15.04 12.44 25.65
C VAL A 141 14.69 11.34 24.65
N GLY A 142 13.45 10.84 24.68
CA GLY A 142 12.88 9.91 23.72
C GLY A 142 12.93 8.44 24.16
N ALA A 143 13.92 8.04 24.97
CA ALA A 143 13.94 6.75 25.63
C ALA A 143 14.86 6.76 26.86
N TYR A 144 14.45 6.10 27.94
CA TYR A 144 15.28 5.94 29.13
C TYR A 144 16.26 4.78 29.01
N PHE A 145 17.43 4.94 29.62
CA PHE A 145 18.43 3.88 29.74
C PHE A 145 17.86 2.66 30.50
N ALA A 146 18.24 1.46 30.06
CA ALA A 146 17.86 0.18 30.67
C ALA A 146 19.07 -0.67 31.07
N GLY A 147 20.20 -0.53 30.37
CA GLY A 147 21.40 -1.33 30.63
C GLY A 147 22.40 -1.26 29.47
N HIS A 148 23.59 -1.83 29.67
CA HIS A 148 24.61 -2.00 28.64
C HIS A 148 25.43 -3.27 28.94
N PRO A 149 26.10 -3.87 27.94
CA PRO A 149 27.06 -4.94 28.17
C PRO A 149 28.29 -4.42 28.95
N PRO A 150 29.07 -5.31 29.62
CA PRO A 150 30.25 -4.90 30.35
C PRO A 150 31.34 -4.28 29.46
N GLY A 151 31.83 -3.10 29.84
CA GLY A 151 32.93 -2.40 29.17
C GLY A 151 32.51 -1.75 27.84
N THR A 152 33.52 -1.29 27.10
CA THR A 152 33.35 -0.69 25.77
C THR A 152 33.68 -1.69 24.67
N GLN A 153 33.05 -1.57 23.51
CA GLN A 153 33.30 -2.47 22.37
C GLN A 153 33.43 -1.68 21.07
N THR A 154 34.39 -2.03 20.23
CA THR A 154 34.40 -1.57 18.84
C THR A 154 33.24 -2.22 18.10
N ALA A 155 32.33 -1.42 17.56
CA ALA A 155 31.16 -1.89 16.83
C ALA A 155 30.85 -0.97 15.64
N ARG A 156 30.00 -1.47 14.75
CA ARG A 156 29.55 -0.72 13.58
C ARG A 156 28.25 0.01 13.86
N VAL A 157 28.25 1.30 13.59
CA VAL A 157 27.08 2.18 13.53
C VAL A 157 26.62 2.29 12.08
N ILE A 158 25.33 2.03 11.85
CA ILE A 158 24.64 2.21 10.57
C ILE A 158 24.06 3.63 10.56
N VAL A 159 24.31 4.37 9.48
CA VAL A 159 23.75 5.72 9.30
C VAL A 159 22.47 5.62 8.47
N GLU A 160 21.33 5.71 9.14
CA GLU A 160 20.02 5.51 8.52
C GLU A 160 19.53 6.76 7.76
N ASP A 161 19.87 7.94 8.28
CA ASP A 161 19.52 9.22 7.66
C ASP A 161 20.79 10.04 7.43
N ARG A 162 21.11 10.30 6.17
CA ARG A 162 22.28 11.10 5.75
C ARG A 162 21.89 12.50 5.27
N ALA A 163 20.63 12.90 5.40
CA ALA A 163 20.17 14.25 5.09
C ALA A 163 20.27 15.18 6.30
N HIS A 164 20.08 14.65 7.51
CA HIS A 164 20.15 15.45 8.74
C HIS A 164 21.55 16.08 8.95
N PRO A 165 21.65 17.33 9.42
CA PRO A 165 22.92 18.05 9.57
C PRO A 165 23.93 17.39 10.52
N SER A 166 23.45 16.58 11.48
CA SER A 166 24.30 15.81 12.39
C SER A 166 24.88 14.54 11.77
N THR A 167 24.39 14.09 10.61
CA THR A 167 24.81 12.78 10.04
C THR A 167 25.22 12.84 8.57
N ARG A 168 24.97 13.95 7.88
CA ARG A 168 25.28 14.12 6.45
C ARG A 168 26.75 13.94 6.05
N HIS A 169 27.69 14.08 6.99
CA HIS A 169 29.12 13.92 6.73
C HIS A 169 29.59 12.46 6.80
N PHE A 170 28.80 11.55 7.38
CA PHE A 170 29.16 10.14 7.44
C PHE A 170 28.95 9.45 6.09
N GLY A 171 29.66 8.33 5.91
CA GLY A 171 29.28 7.28 4.97
C GLY A 171 28.07 6.48 5.47
N ASP A 172 27.79 5.33 4.86
CA ASP A 172 26.68 4.47 5.27
C ASP A 172 26.96 3.74 6.61
N GLU A 173 28.24 3.61 6.96
CA GLU A 173 28.70 2.95 8.18
C GLU A 173 29.81 3.77 8.85
N TRP A 174 29.86 3.73 10.18
CA TRP A 174 30.95 4.27 10.99
C TRP A 174 31.36 3.25 12.06
N ILE A 175 32.66 2.99 12.20
CA ILE A 175 33.19 2.05 13.18
C ILE A 175 33.77 2.85 14.33
N VAL A 176 33.25 2.63 15.53
CA VAL A 176 33.65 3.35 16.73
C VAL A 176 33.64 2.43 17.94
N GLU A 177 34.50 2.70 18.91
CA GLU A 177 34.50 2.00 20.20
C GLU A 177 33.89 2.87 21.28
N ASP A 178 32.77 2.42 21.85
CA ASP A 178 32.07 3.15 22.90
C ASP A 178 31.33 2.19 23.85
N GLU A 179 30.55 2.74 24.80
CA GLU A 179 29.61 2.01 25.64
C GLU A 179 28.20 2.01 25.02
N TRP A 180 27.61 0.82 24.83
CA TRP A 180 26.40 0.65 24.02
C TRP A 180 25.14 0.53 24.86
N TYR A 181 24.41 1.64 25.00
CA TYR A 181 23.18 1.70 25.77
C TYR A 181 22.03 0.94 25.11
N PHE A 182 21.29 0.21 25.91
CA PHE A 182 19.97 -0.35 25.62
C PHE A 182 18.92 0.47 26.37
N PHE A 183 17.75 0.58 25.77
CA PHE A 183 16.70 1.48 26.24
C PHE A 183 15.47 0.71 26.73
N GLN A 184 14.70 1.33 27.64
CA GLN A 184 13.47 0.76 28.16
C GLN A 184 12.38 0.64 27.08
N GLU A 185 12.42 1.55 26.11
CA GLU A 185 11.52 1.65 24.96
C GLU A 185 12.31 1.94 23.69
N ASN A 186 11.74 1.63 22.52
CA ASN A 186 12.35 1.96 21.24
C ASN A 186 11.83 3.34 20.77
N PRO A 187 12.71 4.35 20.59
CA PRO A 187 12.29 5.72 20.26
C PRO A 187 11.71 5.87 18.85
N ARG A 188 11.86 4.88 17.95
CA ARG A 188 11.49 4.98 16.53
C ARG A 188 10.00 5.28 16.28
N ALA A 189 9.12 4.93 17.21
CA ALA A 189 7.70 5.25 17.10
C ALA A 189 7.40 6.75 17.28
N ALA A 190 8.25 7.47 18.02
CA ALA A 190 8.04 8.87 18.39
C ALA A 190 9.10 9.82 17.80
N ALA A 191 10.24 9.29 17.32
CA ALA A 191 11.38 10.05 16.84
C ALA A 191 11.92 9.53 15.51
N ARG A 192 12.61 10.40 14.78
CA ARG A 192 13.42 10.05 13.62
C ARG A 192 14.76 9.48 14.10
N VAL A 193 14.99 8.20 13.84
CA VAL A 193 16.30 7.56 14.09
C VAL A 193 17.26 7.97 12.97
N LEU A 194 18.42 8.49 13.36
CA LEU A 194 19.48 8.96 12.45
C LEU A 194 20.61 7.93 12.32
N GLN A 195 20.90 7.21 13.41
CA GLN A 195 21.90 6.14 13.45
C GLN A 195 21.43 4.99 14.34
N SER A 196 21.83 3.77 13.99
CA SER A 196 21.58 2.54 14.75
C SER A 196 22.83 1.69 14.89
N LEU A 197 22.84 0.84 15.91
CA LEU A 197 23.93 -0.12 16.17
C LEU A 197 23.71 -1.41 15.38
N ASP A 198 24.69 -1.83 14.59
CA ASP A 198 24.74 -3.19 14.09
C ASP A 198 25.18 -4.14 15.22
N ARG A 199 24.21 -4.72 15.91
CA ARG A 199 24.45 -5.65 17.01
C ARG A 199 25.23 -6.90 16.62
N ARG A 200 25.24 -7.27 15.33
CA ARG A 200 25.96 -8.45 14.84
C ARG A 200 27.45 -8.17 14.66
N SER A 201 27.86 -6.91 14.66
CA SER A 201 29.26 -6.51 14.52
C SER A 201 30.14 -6.87 15.72
N HIS A 202 29.55 -7.19 16.88
CA HIS A 202 30.31 -7.63 18.05
C HIS A 202 29.57 -8.70 18.89
N PRO A 203 30.22 -9.82 19.31
CA PRO A 203 29.56 -10.90 20.04
C PRO A 203 28.88 -10.49 21.35
N ALA A 204 29.47 -9.56 22.09
CA ALA A 204 28.88 -9.04 23.33
C ALA A 204 27.54 -8.31 23.09
N LEU A 205 27.36 -7.71 21.91
CA LEU A 205 26.14 -7.00 21.53
C LEU A 205 25.07 -7.97 21.02
N ALA A 206 25.47 -8.91 20.16
CA ALA A 206 24.61 -9.96 19.66
C ALA A 206 24.05 -10.84 20.80
N GLY A 207 24.87 -11.12 21.82
CA GLY A 207 24.50 -11.98 22.95
C GLY A 207 23.79 -11.28 24.11
N PHE A 208 23.64 -9.96 24.10
CA PHE A 208 22.99 -9.23 25.20
C PHE A 208 21.47 -9.47 25.20
N GLN A 209 20.91 -9.88 26.34
CA GLN A 209 19.49 -10.27 26.48
C GLN A 209 18.68 -9.36 27.45
N GLY A 210 19.00 -8.06 27.52
CA GLY A 210 18.29 -7.09 28.37
C GLY A 210 16.96 -6.57 27.79
N ARG A 211 16.25 -5.71 28.56
CA ARG A 211 15.16 -4.89 28.00
C ARG A 211 15.72 -4.03 26.87
N GLY A 212 14.98 -3.93 25.76
CA GLY A 212 15.42 -3.24 24.54
C GLY A 212 16.30 -4.07 23.59
N ALA A 213 16.56 -5.36 23.88
CA ALA A 213 17.40 -6.22 23.04
C ALA A 213 16.71 -6.76 21.75
N GLY A 214 15.89 -5.95 21.09
CA GLY A 214 15.34 -6.26 19.76
C GLY A 214 16.41 -6.22 18.66
N GLU A 215 16.07 -6.66 17.44
CA GLU A 215 16.98 -6.56 16.27
C GLU A 215 17.26 -5.10 15.89
N ASP A 216 16.30 -4.20 16.12
CA ASP A 216 16.45 -2.76 15.92
C ASP A 216 17.08 -2.08 17.15
N HIS A 217 18.14 -1.30 16.94
CA HIS A 217 18.93 -0.68 18.02
C HIS A 217 19.29 0.79 17.69
N PRO A 218 18.36 1.74 17.88
CA PRO A 218 18.63 3.17 17.70
C PRO A 218 19.73 3.69 18.62
N LEU A 219 20.61 4.54 18.10
CA LEU A 219 21.69 5.20 18.86
C LEU A 219 21.55 6.72 18.89
N THR A 220 21.21 7.32 17.76
CA THR A 220 21.09 8.77 17.61
C THR A 220 19.74 9.07 16.97
N TRP A 221 18.97 9.99 17.54
CA TRP A 221 17.66 10.36 17.03
C TRP A 221 17.31 11.82 17.28
N CYS A 222 16.30 12.29 16.56
CA CYS A 222 15.75 13.64 16.72
C CYS A 222 14.23 13.63 16.64
N GLN A 223 13.60 14.62 17.27
CA GLN A 223 12.14 14.78 17.28
C GLN A 223 11.73 16.23 17.55
N GLU A 224 10.55 16.62 17.07
CA GLU A 224 9.86 17.79 17.60
C GLU A 224 9.01 17.37 18.79
N TYR A 225 9.22 18.00 19.95
CA TYR A 225 8.57 17.60 21.20
C TYR A 225 7.98 18.82 21.91
N HIS A 226 6.64 18.84 22.01
CA HIS A 226 5.88 19.92 22.64
C HIS A 226 6.21 21.35 22.13
N GLY A 227 6.65 21.50 20.88
CA GLY A 227 7.01 22.79 20.27
C GLY A 227 8.52 23.06 20.23
N GLY A 228 9.32 22.36 21.04
CA GLY A 228 10.77 22.38 21.00
C GLY A 228 11.34 21.34 20.02
N ARG A 229 12.66 21.42 19.78
CA ARG A 229 13.42 20.43 19.02
C ARG A 229 14.34 19.65 19.97
N SER A 230 14.26 18.33 19.95
CA SER A 230 15.08 17.45 20.78
C SER A 230 15.97 16.57 19.91
N TRP A 231 17.26 16.55 20.23
CA TRP A 231 18.25 15.68 19.59
C TRP A 231 19.00 14.90 20.67
N TYR A 232 19.21 13.61 20.46
CA TYR A 232 19.90 12.74 21.42
C TYR A 232 20.88 11.81 20.70
N THR A 233 22.01 11.52 21.34
CA THR A 233 22.88 10.39 20.99
C THR A 233 23.28 9.57 22.23
N ALA A 234 23.29 8.25 22.08
CA ALA A 234 23.75 7.28 23.07
C ALA A 234 25.28 7.24 23.19
N LEU A 235 25.99 7.83 22.24
CA LEU A 235 27.45 7.87 22.18
C LEU A 235 28.03 8.98 23.07
N GLY A 236 29.32 8.86 23.42
CA GLY A 236 30.08 9.86 24.16
C GLY A 236 30.57 9.41 25.54
N HIS A 237 30.57 8.10 25.83
CA HIS A 237 31.11 7.58 27.11
C HIS A 237 32.60 7.88 27.23
N ARG A 238 33.35 7.68 26.15
CA ARG A 238 34.81 7.71 26.11
C ARG A 238 35.38 9.07 25.74
N ASP A 239 36.57 9.37 26.27
CA ASP A 239 37.34 10.56 25.88
C ASP A 239 37.64 10.57 24.37
N GLU A 240 38.01 9.42 23.81
CA GLU A 240 38.39 9.29 22.40
C GLU A 240 37.22 9.58 21.45
N VAL A 241 35.99 9.33 21.87
CA VAL A 241 34.79 9.65 21.07
C VAL A 241 34.62 11.17 20.98
N TRP A 242 34.89 11.92 22.06
CA TRP A 242 34.87 13.38 22.03
C TRP A 242 35.99 14.00 21.19
N GLU A 243 37.09 13.27 20.98
CA GLU A 243 38.21 13.69 20.14
C GLU A 243 38.05 13.27 18.66
N ASP A 244 37.06 12.43 18.34
CA ASP A 244 36.75 12.01 16.97
C ASP A 244 36.11 13.16 16.16
N PRO A 245 36.69 13.57 15.01
CA PRO A 245 36.14 14.65 14.19
C PRO A 245 34.73 14.39 13.65
N ASP A 246 34.36 13.12 13.40
CA ASP A 246 33.02 12.76 12.94
C ASP A 246 31.99 12.88 14.07
N PHE A 247 32.35 12.50 15.31
CA PHE A 247 31.50 12.73 16.48
C PHE A 247 31.34 14.23 16.77
N GLN A 248 32.42 14.99 16.69
CA GLN A 248 32.41 16.45 16.86
C GLN A 248 31.48 17.15 15.87
N ARG A 249 31.55 16.78 14.58
CA ARG A 249 30.62 17.26 13.54
C ARG A 249 29.18 16.86 13.84
N MET A 250 28.96 15.65 14.33
CA MET A 250 27.63 15.17 14.70
C MET A 250 27.02 16.00 15.83
N ILE A 251 27.76 16.23 16.92
CA ILE A 251 27.31 17.06 18.04
C ILE A 251 27.01 18.50 17.58
N ALA A 252 27.90 19.11 16.80
CA ALA A 252 27.67 20.46 16.27
C ALA A 252 26.41 20.52 15.39
N GLY A 253 26.21 19.56 14.49
CA GLY A 253 25.02 19.47 13.66
C GLY A 253 23.72 19.28 14.46
N GLY A 254 23.76 18.46 15.52
CA GLY A 254 22.65 18.26 16.45
C GLY A 254 22.27 19.52 17.21
N ILE A 255 23.28 20.25 17.75
CA ILE A 255 23.10 21.53 18.43
C ILE A 255 22.49 22.57 17.48
N LEU A 256 23.04 22.74 16.28
CA LEU A 256 22.54 23.72 15.32
C LEU A 256 21.12 23.41 14.86
N TRP A 257 20.78 22.13 14.68
CA TRP A 257 19.40 21.74 14.34
C TRP A 257 18.43 22.02 15.49
N ALA A 258 18.79 21.64 16.73
CA ALA A 258 17.99 21.91 17.92
C ALA A 258 17.79 23.42 18.14
N ALA A 259 18.80 24.23 17.83
CA ALA A 259 18.75 25.69 17.87
C ALA A 259 17.99 26.33 16.69
N ARG A 260 17.45 25.54 15.75
CA ARG A 260 16.82 26.04 14.51
C ARG A 260 17.76 26.90 13.66
N ARG A 261 19.05 26.59 13.66
CA ARG A 261 20.08 27.19 12.79
C ARG A 261 20.48 26.27 11.63
N ALA A 262 19.97 25.04 11.62
CA ALA A 262 20.05 24.11 10.51
C ALA A 262 18.70 23.41 10.28
N GLU A 263 18.39 23.13 9.02
CA GLU A 263 17.22 22.35 8.63
C GLU A 263 17.51 20.86 8.64
N GLY A 264 16.49 20.06 8.98
CA GLY A 264 16.54 18.60 9.02
C GLY A 264 15.17 18.04 9.37
N ASP A 265 14.74 17.00 8.66
CA ASP A 265 13.48 16.31 8.96
C ASP A 265 13.66 15.40 10.18
N CYS A 266 12.81 15.60 11.18
CA CYS A 266 12.77 14.79 12.39
C CYS A 266 11.37 14.28 12.68
N SER A 267 10.51 14.20 11.65
CA SER A 267 9.28 13.45 11.72
C SER A 267 9.59 11.94 11.87
N PRO A 268 8.84 11.19 12.69
CA PRO A 268 9.07 9.76 12.84
C PRO A 268 9.05 9.06 11.48
N ALA A 269 10.04 8.19 11.23
CA ALA A 269 10.04 7.38 10.02
C ALA A 269 8.76 6.52 10.03
N ARG A 270 7.88 6.71 9.03
CA ARG A 270 6.71 5.84 8.87
C ARG A 270 7.23 4.43 8.58
N ALA A 271 7.13 3.51 9.52
CA ALA A 271 7.52 2.11 9.32
C ALA A 271 6.31 1.27 8.90
N GLY A 272 6.52 0.38 7.91
CA GLY A 272 5.53 -0.61 7.49
C GLY A 272 4.55 -0.14 6.41
N LEU A 273 3.49 -0.95 6.22
CA LEU A 273 2.47 -0.69 5.22
C LEU A 273 1.62 0.53 5.60
N VAL A 274 1.54 1.48 4.70
CA VAL A 274 0.60 2.60 4.79
C VAL A 274 -0.50 2.36 3.79
N ARG A 275 -1.75 2.41 4.25
CA ARG A 275 -2.95 2.51 3.40
C ARG A 275 -3.50 3.93 3.52
N GLU A 276 -3.42 4.67 2.43
CA GLU A 276 -3.95 6.02 2.28
C GLU A 276 -5.26 5.96 1.51
N VAL A 277 -6.38 6.35 2.14
CA VAL A 277 -7.68 6.43 1.46
C VAL A 277 -7.70 7.70 0.61
N LEU A 278 -7.79 7.53 -0.72
CA LEU A 278 -7.84 8.61 -1.69
C LEU A 278 -9.27 9.11 -1.92
N LEU A 279 -10.21 8.16 -2.02
CA LEU A 279 -11.64 8.44 -2.19
C LEU A 279 -12.49 7.53 -1.29
N SER A 280 -13.64 8.05 -0.90
CA SER A 280 -14.74 7.32 -0.23
C SER A 280 -16.06 7.57 -0.99
N ASP A 281 -17.16 6.98 -0.48
CA ASP A 281 -18.52 7.24 -0.97
C ASP A 281 -18.73 6.83 -2.44
N LEU A 282 -18.05 5.77 -2.87
CA LEU A 282 -18.13 5.25 -4.23
C LEU A 282 -19.43 4.48 -4.47
N VAL A 283 -19.87 4.37 -5.74
CA VAL A 283 -21.12 3.71 -6.12
C VAL A 283 -20.83 2.44 -6.89
N GLU A 284 -20.92 1.29 -6.23
CA GLU A 284 -20.65 -0.02 -6.83
C GLU A 284 -19.33 -0.04 -7.65
N PRO A 285 -18.19 0.40 -7.07
CA PRO A 285 -16.93 0.36 -7.78
C PRO A 285 -16.49 -1.09 -7.94
N VAL A 286 -16.08 -1.51 -9.14
CA VAL A 286 -15.78 -2.93 -9.39
C VAL A 286 -14.38 -3.18 -9.92
N ASP A 287 -13.79 -2.27 -10.68
CA ASP A 287 -12.47 -2.45 -11.30
C ASP A 287 -11.71 -1.12 -11.44
N LEU A 288 -10.37 -1.18 -11.54
CA LEU A 288 -9.51 0.00 -11.66
C LEU A 288 -8.25 -0.28 -12.49
N GLU A 289 -7.72 0.78 -13.11
CA GLU A 289 -6.46 0.76 -13.85
C GLU A 289 -5.66 2.03 -13.56
N VAL A 290 -4.32 1.93 -13.57
CA VAL A 290 -3.44 3.09 -13.35
C VAL A 290 -2.64 3.37 -14.61
N ALA A 291 -2.88 4.54 -15.21
CA ALA A 291 -2.17 4.96 -16.40
C ALA A 291 -0.69 5.28 -16.09
N SER A 292 0.18 5.20 -17.11
CA SER A 292 1.61 5.49 -16.99
C SER A 292 1.95 6.87 -16.43
N ASP A 293 1.01 7.82 -16.50
CA ASP A 293 1.13 9.17 -15.98
C ASP A 293 0.54 9.37 -14.57
N GLY A 294 0.15 8.28 -13.91
CA GLY A 294 -0.35 8.26 -12.53
C GLY A 294 -1.85 8.53 -12.38
N ARG A 295 -2.58 8.80 -13.48
CA ARG A 295 -4.05 8.89 -13.41
C ARG A 295 -4.66 7.54 -13.12
N ILE A 296 -5.63 7.51 -12.21
CA ILE A 296 -6.34 6.29 -11.83
C ILE A 296 -7.70 6.30 -12.52
N PHE A 297 -7.92 5.35 -13.41
CA PHE A 297 -9.22 5.07 -14.00
C PHE A 297 -9.93 4.03 -13.14
N PHE A 298 -11.22 4.18 -12.93
CA PHE A 298 -12.03 3.14 -12.27
C PHE A 298 -13.45 3.14 -12.80
N ILE A 299 -14.10 1.98 -12.70
CA ILE A 299 -15.45 1.78 -13.21
C ILE A 299 -16.43 1.43 -12.11
N GLU A 300 -17.67 1.84 -12.31
CA GLU A 300 -18.81 1.45 -11.49
C GLU A 300 -19.71 0.52 -12.28
N ARG A 301 -20.21 -0.53 -11.64
CA ARG A 301 -21.05 -1.57 -12.29
C ARG A 301 -22.23 -0.99 -13.06
N SER A 302 -22.78 0.12 -12.57
CA SER A 302 -23.87 0.86 -13.20
C SER A 302 -23.48 1.61 -14.49
N GLY A 303 -22.26 1.45 -15.01
CA GLY A 303 -21.82 1.96 -16.31
C GLY A 303 -21.01 3.26 -16.27
N ALA A 304 -20.58 3.73 -15.10
CA ALA A 304 -19.75 4.94 -15.03
C ALA A 304 -18.26 4.58 -15.20
N VAL A 305 -17.53 5.39 -15.97
CA VAL A 305 -16.06 5.41 -16.00
C VAL A 305 -15.60 6.73 -15.41
N LYS A 306 -14.72 6.66 -14.40
CA LYS A 306 -14.22 7.80 -13.66
C LYS A 306 -12.70 7.86 -13.69
N VAL A 307 -12.16 9.06 -13.54
CA VAL A 307 -10.72 9.33 -13.42
C VAL A 307 -10.46 10.07 -12.13
N TYR A 308 -9.38 9.71 -11.45
CA TYR A 308 -8.86 10.39 -10.26
C TYR A 308 -7.39 10.79 -10.47
N ASP A 309 -7.03 11.97 -9.98
CA ASP A 309 -5.65 12.40 -9.75
C ASP A 309 -5.58 13.29 -8.49
N ASP A 310 -4.46 13.25 -7.78
CA ASP A 310 -4.27 13.92 -6.48
C ASP A 310 -4.47 15.46 -6.55
N HIS A 311 -4.33 16.08 -7.72
CA HIS A 311 -4.46 17.53 -7.86
C HIS A 311 -5.90 18.00 -8.11
N ARG A 312 -6.73 17.15 -8.70
CA ARG A 312 -8.05 17.55 -9.24
C ARG A 312 -9.20 16.70 -8.74
N GLY A 313 -8.92 15.61 -8.02
CA GLY A 313 -9.93 14.69 -7.50
C GLY A 313 -10.64 13.91 -8.60
N VAL A 314 -11.81 13.37 -8.25
CA VAL A 314 -12.59 12.46 -9.10
C VAL A 314 -13.42 13.18 -10.16
N ARG A 315 -13.46 12.64 -11.38
CA ARG A 315 -14.26 13.13 -12.52
C ARG A 315 -14.95 11.97 -13.25
N LEU A 316 -16.19 12.18 -13.68
CA LEU A 316 -16.90 11.27 -14.59
C LEU A 316 -16.47 11.56 -16.03
N VAL A 317 -15.97 10.55 -16.74
CA VAL A 317 -15.49 10.70 -18.14
C VAL A 317 -16.34 9.95 -19.17
N LEU A 318 -17.13 8.96 -18.73
CA LEU A 318 -18.12 8.25 -19.55
C LEU A 318 -19.26 7.73 -18.66
N LYS A 319 -20.49 7.70 -19.19
CA LYS A 319 -21.59 6.93 -18.63
C LYS A 319 -22.24 6.09 -19.73
N LEU A 320 -22.10 4.78 -19.65
CA LEU A 320 -22.74 3.81 -20.54
C LEU A 320 -24.12 3.42 -20.02
N ASP A 321 -25.04 3.15 -20.95
CA ASP A 321 -26.34 2.54 -20.63
C ASP A 321 -26.20 1.02 -20.62
N VAL A 322 -26.23 0.45 -19.42
CA VAL A 322 -25.91 -0.97 -19.17
C VAL A 322 -27.09 -1.68 -18.53
N PHE A 323 -27.22 -2.97 -18.84
CA PHE A 323 -28.15 -3.85 -18.15
C PHE A 323 -27.60 -4.17 -16.76
N THR A 324 -28.34 -3.85 -15.70
CA THR A 324 -27.85 -3.92 -14.30
C THR A 324 -28.51 -5.00 -13.46
N ASP A 325 -29.41 -5.82 -14.02
CA ASP A 325 -30.04 -6.90 -13.25
C ASP A 325 -29.03 -8.02 -12.96
N ASN A 326 -29.14 -8.61 -11.77
CA ASN A 326 -28.20 -9.60 -11.26
C ASN A 326 -26.76 -9.04 -11.27
N GLU A 327 -25.80 -9.82 -11.75
CA GLU A 327 -24.37 -9.49 -11.77
C GLU A 327 -23.94 -8.71 -13.03
N HIS A 328 -24.87 -8.38 -13.93
CA HIS A 328 -24.56 -7.68 -15.17
C HIS A 328 -24.19 -6.21 -14.93
N GLY A 329 -23.56 -5.58 -15.92
CA GLY A 329 -23.21 -4.17 -15.87
C GLY A 329 -21.97 -3.87 -16.70
N LEU A 330 -21.22 -2.86 -16.28
CA LEU A 330 -19.84 -2.61 -16.70
C LEU A 330 -18.92 -3.29 -15.70
N THR A 331 -18.23 -4.36 -16.11
CA THR A 331 -17.56 -5.27 -15.17
C THR A 331 -16.05 -5.27 -15.30
N GLY A 332 -15.49 -5.01 -16.48
CA GLY A 332 -14.04 -5.04 -16.71
C GLY A 332 -13.56 -3.85 -17.50
N MET A 333 -12.32 -3.43 -17.24
CA MET A 333 -11.64 -2.36 -17.94
C MET A 333 -10.16 -2.70 -18.11
N ALA A 334 -9.59 -2.31 -19.25
CA ALA A 334 -8.15 -2.34 -19.44
C ALA A 334 -7.70 -1.11 -20.24
N LEU A 335 -6.57 -0.53 -19.85
CA LEU A 335 -5.91 0.51 -20.66
C LEU A 335 -5.00 -0.16 -21.69
N ASP A 336 -4.96 0.37 -22.91
CA ASP A 336 -4.02 -0.11 -23.92
C ASP A 336 -2.58 0.02 -23.40
N PRO A 337 -1.67 -0.93 -23.66
CA PRO A 337 -0.27 -0.80 -23.24
C PRO A 337 0.41 0.47 -23.79
N ARG A 338 -0.12 1.06 -24.87
CA ARG A 338 0.31 2.35 -25.43
C ARG A 338 -0.68 3.48 -25.15
N PHE A 339 -1.39 3.43 -24.02
CA PHE A 339 -2.43 4.40 -23.66
C PHE A 339 -1.96 5.85 -23.73
N SER A 340 -0.72 6.13 -23.31
CA SER A 340 -0.13 7.48 -23.39
C SER A 340 0.04 8.00 -24.82
N GLU A 341 0.08 7.11 -25.81
CA GLU A 341 0.20 7.44 -27.24
C GLU A 341 -1.16 7.51 -27.93
N ASN A 342 -2.07 6.59 -27.61
CA ASN A 342 -3.32 6.37 -28.38
C ASN A 342 -4.61 6.71 -27.62
N GLY A 343 -4.57 6.86 -26.30
CA GLY A 343 -5.74 7.11 -25.45
C GLY A 343 -6.77 5.97 -25.46
N TYR A 344 -6.40 4.74 -25.86
CA TYR A 344 -7.35 3.63 -25.98
C TYR A 344 -7.66 2.97 -24.65
N ILE A 345 -8.94 2.85 -24.36
CA ILE A 345 -9.50 2.16 -23.21
C ILE A 345 -10.46 1.08 -23.71
N TYR A 346 -10.36 -0.11 -23.13
CA TYR A 346 -11.22 -1.24 -23.43
C TYR A 346 -12.16 -1.44 -22.25
N LEU A 347 -13.45 -1.64 -22.55
CA LEU A 347 -14.49 -1.88 -21.57
C LEU A 347 -15.20 -3.19 -21.90
N PHE A 348 -15.42 -4.00 -20.88
CA PHE A 348 -16.22 -5.22 -20.96
C PHE A 348 -17.54 -5.00 -20.21
N TYR A 349 -18.63 -4.94 -20.96
CA TYR A 349 -19.91 -4.52 -20.40
C TYR A 349 -21.11 -5.14 -21.10
N SER A 350 -22.23 -5.20 -20.40
CA SER A 350 -23.49 -5.72 -20.91
C SER A 350 -24.43 -4.57 -21.29
N PRO A 351 -24.60 -4.23 -22.58
CA PRO A 351 -25.45 -3.11 -22.99
C PRO A 351 -26.92 -3.34 -22.65
N TYR A 352 -27.62 -2.26 -22.27
CA TYR A 352 -29.08 -2.25 -22.16
C TYR A 352 -29.72 -2.27 -23.56
N GLY A 353 -30.92 -2.86 -23.68
CA GLY A 353 -31.73 -2.81 -24.88
C GLY A 353 -32.43 -4.13 -25.24
N PRO A 354 -33.55 -4.05 -26.00
CA PRO A 354 -34.33 -5.23 -26.37
C PRO A 354 -33.52 -6.18 -27.24
N GLY A 355 -33.62 -7.48 -26.95
CA GLY A 355 -32.93 -8.54 -27.71
C GLY A 355 -31.42 -8.62 -27.50
N ARG A 356 -30.84 -7.80 -26.62
CA ARG A 356 -29.42 -7.88 -26.24
C ARG A 356 -29.28 -8.82 -25.06
N SER A 357 -28.37 -9.78 -25.19
CA SER A 357 -28.04 -10.72 -24.12
C SER A 357 -26.56 -11.09 -24.15
N GLU A 358 -25.69 -10.19 -24.59
CA GLU A 358 -24.25 -10.42 -24.65
C GLU A 358 -23.50 -9.42 -23.77
N PHE A 359 -22.28 -9.78 -23.38
CA PHE A 359 -21.25 -8.83 -23.01
C PHE A 359 -20.47 -8.40 -24.24
N TYR A 360 -20.12 -7.13 -24.29
CA TYR A 360 -19.40 -6.48 -25.38
C TYR A 360 -18.00 -6.17 -24.86
N LEU A 361 -16.97 -6.63 -25.58
CA LEU A 361 -15.66 -6.01 -25.52
C LEU A 361 -15.66 -4.87 -26.51
N SER A 362 -15.60 -3.64 -26.01
CA SER A 362 -15.55 -2.44 -26.84
C SER A 362 -14.32 -1.61 -26.52
N ARG A 363 -13.74 -1.00 -27.54
CA ARG A 363 -12.68 0.01 -27.40
C ARG A 363 -13.27 1.40 -27.56
N PHE A 364 -12.86 2.33 -26.72
CA PHE A 364 -13.16 3.75 -26.80
C PHE A 364 -11.86 4.57 -26.84
N THR A 365 -11.97 5.87 -27.11
CA THR A 365 -10.84 6.80 -27.06
C THR A 365 -11.05 7.86 -25.98
N VAL A 366 -10.13 7.89 -25.01
CA VAL A 366 -9.97 9.00 -24.07
C VAL A 366 -9.31 10.16 -24.81
N SER A 367 -9.92 11.33 -24.73
CA SER A 367 -9.42 12.56 -25.33
C SER A 367 -9.32 13.68 -24.29
N GLY A 368 -8.51 14.70 -24.59
CA GLY A 368 -8.25 15.81 -23.69
C GLY A 368 -6.98 15.62 -22.86
N GLU A 369 -6.42 16.74 -22.40
CA GLU A 369 -5.25 16.77 -21.53
C GLU A 369 -5.61 16.37 -20.09
N PRO A 370 -4.63 15.95 -19.27
CA PRO A 370 -4.85 15.68 -17.85
C PRO A 370 -5.66 16.77 -17.13
N GLY A 371 -6.84 16.41 -16.63
CA GLY A 371 -7.82 17.33 -16.00
C GLY A 371 -8.98 17.77 -16.89
N SER A 372 -8.97 17.45 -18.17
CA SER A 372 -10.04 17.76 -19.14
C SER A 372 -10.51 16.52 -19.90
N GLU A 373 -10.21 15.34 -19.38
CA GLU A 373 -10.47 14.07 -20.02
C GLU A 373 -11.95 13.86 -20.30
N ARG A 374 -12.24 13.29 -21.45
CA ARG A 374 -13.56 12.84 -21.84
C ARG A 374 -13.46 11.65 -22.79
N ILE A 375 -14.42 10.75 -22.69
CA ILE A 375 -14.63 9.70 -23.67
C ILE A 375 -15.88 10.05 -24.46
N ASP A 376 -15.74 10.24 -25.77
CA ASP A 376 -16.90 10.41 -26.65
C ASP A 376 -17.48 9.01 -26.95
N PRO A 377 -18.73 8.71 -26.56
CA PRO A 377 -19.37 7.43 -26.86
C PRO A 377 -19.38 7.08 -28.35
N ALA A 378 -19.35 8.09 -29.25
CA ALA A 378 -19.29 7.87 -30.69
C ALA A 378 -17.98 7.22 -31.17
N THR A 379 -16.95 7.18 -30.32
CA THR A 379 -15.67 6.50 -30.61
C THR A 379 -15.73 4.99 -30.40
N GLU A 380 -16.85 4.46 -29.92
CA GLU A 380 -17.01 3.03 -29.66
C GLU A 380 -16.70 2.19 -30.89
N ALA A 381 -15.78 1.23 -30.73
CA ALA A 381 -15.59 0.10 -31.61
C ALA A 381 -15.92 -1.19 -30.85
N VAL A 382 -17.05 -1.83 -31.19
CA VAL A 382 -17.41 -3.15 -30.65
C VAL A 382 -16.53 -4.21 -31.31
N LEU A 383 -15.65 -4.83 -30.54
CA LEU A 383 -14.61 -5.74 -31.05
C LEU A 383 -15.04 -7.20 -30.95
N PHE A 384 -15.70 -7.59 -29.86
CA PHE A 384 -16.08 -8.97 -29.60
C PHE A 384 -17.33 -9.05 -28.73
N LYS A 385 -18.05 -10.17 -28.80
CA LYS A 385 -19.28 -10.40 -28.03
C LYS A 385 -19.29 -11.80 -27.41
N VAL A 386 -19.58 -11.87 -26.12
CA VAL A 386 -19.77 -13.13 -25.38
C VAL A 386 -21.25 -13.29 -25.07
N PRO A 387 -21.93 -14.35 -25.54
CA PRO A 387 -23.33 -14.56 -25.23
C PRO A 387 -23.54 -14.83 -23.74
N THR A 388 -24.66 -14.37 -23.20
CA THR A 388 -25.14 -14.62 -21.85
C THR A 388 -26.65 -14.89 -21.85
N ASP A 389 -27.11 -15.59 -20.83
CA ASP A 389 -28.48 -15.91 -20.54
C ASP A 389 -29.01 -14.91 -19.50
N ARG A 390 -29.83 -13.95 -19.95
CA ARG A 390 -30.48 -12.96 -19.06
C ARG A 390 -31.82 -13.43 -18.50
N ALA A 391 -32.32 -14.57 -18.96
CA ALA A 391 -33.58 -15.16 -18.48
C ALA A 391 -33.46 -15.76 -17.06
N THR A 392 -32.23 -16.01 -16.63
CA THR A 392 -31.87 -16.52 -15.31
C THR A 392 -30.64 -15.75 -14.81
N CYS A 393 -30.31 -15.90 -13.53
CA CYS A 393 -28.95 -15.66 -13.06
C CYS A 393 -28.09 -16.93 -13.27
N CYS A 394 -26.78 -16.99 -13.04
CA CYS A 394 -25.85 -16.14 -12.28
C CYS A 394 -24.45 -16.22 -12.97
N HIS A 395 -23.36 -15.79 -12.33
CA HIS A 395 -21.96 -16.00 -12.72
C HIS A 395 -21.59 -15.50 -14.12
N VAL A 396 -21.68 -14.19 -14.31
CA VAL A 396 -21.26 -13.59 -15.58
C VAL A 396 -19.76 -13.30 -15.63
N ALA A 397 -19.10 -13.18 -14.47
CA ALA A 397 -17.72 -12.70 -14.35
C ALA A 397 -17.51 -11.37 -15.09
N GLY A 398 -16.48 -11.27 -15.92
CA GLY A 398 -16.35 -10.21 -16.92
C GLY A 398 -15.21 -9.25 -16.67
N ASP A 399 -14.08 -9.72 -16.15
CA ASP A 399 -12.86 -8.95 -16.07
C ASP A 399 -12.00 -9.07 -17.34
N ILE A 400 -11.19 -8.06 -17.61
CA ILE A 400 -10.26 -8.03 -18.76
C ILE A 400 -8.91 -7.48 -18.35
N ALA A 401 -7.84 -7.99 -18.95
CA ALA A 401 -6.49 -7.50 -18.70
C ALA A 401 -5.60 -7.70 -19.94
N PHE A 402 -4.62 -6.82 -20.12
CA PHE A 402 -3.58 -7.02 -21.12
C PHE A 402 -2.48 -7.93 -20.60
N GLY A 403 -2.06 -8.90 -21.41
CA GLY A 403 -0.84 -9.65 -21.15
C GLY A 403 0.41 -9.00 -21.75
N PRO A 404 1.61 -9.45 -21.34
CA PRO A 404 2.88 -8.95 -21.88
C PRO A 404 3.08 -9.29 -23.37
N ASP A 405 2.26 -10.18 -23.93
CA ASP A 405 2.18 -10.52 -25.36
C ASP A 405 1.31 -9.54 -26.18
N GLY A 406 0.82 -8.47 -25.54
CA GLY A 406 -0.03 -7.45 -26.16
C GLY A 406 -1.42 -7.95 -26.55
N LYS A 407 -1.91 -9.03 -25.92
CA LYS A 407 -3.25 -9.59 -26.12
C LYS A 407 -4.16 -9.24 -24.95
N ILE A 408 -5.45 -9.22 -25.22
CA ILE A 408 -6.49 -9.02 -24.21
C ILE A 408 -6.94 -10.39 -23.73
N TYR A 409 -6.81 -10.63 -22.44
CA TYR A 409 -7.37 -11.78 -21.74
C TYR A 409 -8.72 -11.40 -21.17
N ILE A 410 -9.72 -12.28 -21.31
CA ILE A 410 -11.10 -12.03 -20.87
C ILE A 410 -11.54 -13.20 -20.00
N ALA A 411 -11.98 -12.90 -18.79
CA ALA A 411 -12.55 -13.89 -17.89
C ALA A 411 -14.08 -13.93 -18.00
N THR A 412 -14.62 -15.12 -18.24
CA THR A 412 -16.05 -15.34 -18.41
C THR A 412 -16.53 -16.40 -17.45
N GLY A 413 -17.64 -16.14 -16.76
CA GLY A 413 -18.27 -17.11 -15.87
C GLY A 413 -19.08 -18.12 -16.67
N ASP A 414 -19.42 -19.23 -16.04
CA ASP A 414 -20.16 -20.34 -16.66
C ASP A 414 -21.60 -19.98 -17.01
N ASN A 415 -22.08 -18.84 -16.51
CA ASN A 415 -23.43 -18.33 -16.67
C ASN A 415 -24.52 -19.39 -16.46
N THR A 416 -24.31 -20.26 -15.48
CA THR A 416 -25.20 -21.37 -15.14
C THR A 416 -25.87 -21.08 -13.81
N ASN A 417 -27.18 -21.31 -13.74
CA ASN A 417 -27.94 -21.15 -12.52
C ASN A 417 -27.49 -22.20 -11.49
N PRO A 418 -26.96 -21.80 -10.31
CA PRO A 418 -26.49 -22.73 -9.29
C PRO A 418 -27.61 -23.30 -8.42
N PHE A 419 -28.82 -22.75 -8.50
CA PHE A 419 -29.91 -23.17 -7.64
C PHE A 419 -30.47 -24.51 -8.10
N GLU A 420 -31.17 -25.21 -7.21
CA GLU A 420 -31.71 -26.56 -7.44
C GLU A 420 -30.64 -27.64 -7.67
N SER A 421 -29.38 -27.38 -7.31
CA SER A 421 -28.29 -28.38 -7.25
C SER A 421 -27.86 -28.72 -5.83
N ASP A 422 -28.59 -28.30 -4.80
CA ASP A 422 -28.23 -28.48 -3.38
C ASP A 422 -26.80 -27.97 -3.02
N GLY A 423 -26.31 -26.99 -3.78
CA GLY A 423 -24.97 -26.42 -3.61
C GLY A 423 -23.84 -27.20 -4.28
N TYR A 424 -24.11 -28.25 -5.06
CA TYR A 424 -23.09 -28.98 -5.82
C TYR A 424 -23.06 -28.53 -7.30
N ALA A 425 -22.21 -29.14 -8.12
CA ALA A 425 -22.16 -28.90 -9.56
C ALA A 425 -23.56 -29.03 -10.22
N PRO A 426 -24.06 -27.97 -10.89
CA PRO A 426 -25.32 -28.00 -11.63
C PRO A 426 -25.11 -28.68 -12.99
N ILE A 427 -25.43 -29.98 -13.08
CA ILE A 427 -25.31 -30.80 -14.30
C ILE A 427 -26.67 -31.46 -14.60
N ASP A 428 -27.72 -30.63 -14.74
CA ASP A 428 -29.09 -31.13 -14.95
C ASP A 428 -29.40 -31.31 -16.44
N ARG A 429 -29.29 -32.55 -16.94
CA ARG A 429 -29.50 -32.89 -18.36
C ARG A 429 -30.97 -33.08 -18.75
N ARG A 430 -31.93 -32.83 -17.85
CA ARG A 430 -33.35 -33.00 -18.15
C ARG A 430 -33.81 -31.96 -19.20
N PRO A 431 -34.76 -32.31 -20.09
CA PRO A 431 -35.31 -31.34 -21.06
C PRO A 431 -35.89 -30.09 -20.37
N GLY A 432 -35.58 -28.89 -20.87
CA GLY A 432 -36.03 -27.61 -20.30
C GLY A 432 -35.23 -27.12 -19.09
N ARG A 433 -34.09 -27.77 -18.79
CA ARG A 433 -33.18 -27.42 -17.67
C ARG A 433 -31.81 -26.94 -18.16
N GLU A 434 -31.73 -26.42 -19.39
CA GLU A 434 -30.48 -26.07 -20.07
C GLU A 434 -29.66 -25.01 -19.30
N PHE A 435 -30.32 -24.12 -18.57
CA PHE A 435 -29.69 -23.10 -17.72
C PHE A 435 -29.15 -23.64 -16.39
N PHE A 436 -29.39 -24.91 -16.07
CA PHE A 436 -28.94 -25.61 -14.86
C PHE A 436 -27.92 -26.69 -15.19
N ASN A 437 -27.26 -26.57 -16.34
CA ASN A 437 -26.27 -27.52 -16.81
C ASN A 437 -24.98 -26.79 -17.25
N ALA A 438 -23.97 -26.82 -16.38
CA ALA A 438 -22.66 -26.22 -16.61
C ALA A 438 -21.82 -26.96 -17.68
N GLU A 439 -22.20 -28.18 -18.07
CA GLU A 439 -21.53 -28.87 -19.19
C GLU A 439 -21.80 -28.17 -20.53
N ARG A 440 -22.91 -27.43 -20.64
CA ARG A 440 -23.21 -26.64 -21.84
C ARG A 440 -22.19 -25.51 -22.03
N THR A 441 -21.64 -24.99 -20.94
CA THR A 441 -20.79 -23.80 -20.91
C THR A 441 -19.37 -24.15 -20.49
N ALA A 442 -19.06 -24.15 -19.19
CA ALA A 442 -17.72 -24.39 -18.66
C ALA A 442 -17.13 -25.73 -19.15
N GLY A 443 -17.95 -26.79 -19.16
CA GLY A 443 -17.56 -28.13 -19.61
C GLY A 443 -17.51 -28.32 -21.13
N SER A 444 -17.85 -27.30 -21.92
CA SER A 444 -17.86 -27.35 -23.38
C SER A 444 -16.82 -26.40 -23.97
N LEU A 445 -15.97 -26.92 -24.87
CA LEU A 445 -15.07 -26.08 -25.67
C LEU A 445 -15.80 -25.36 -26.81
N MET A 446 -17.07 -25.67 -27.07
CA MET A 446 -17.87 -25.02 -28.12
C MET A 446 -18.61 -23.77 -27.63
N ASP A 447 -18.50 -23.44 -26.35
CA ASP A 447 -19.07 -22.24 -25.72
C ASP A 447 -17.97 -21.30 -25.21
N LEU A 448 -18.26 -20.00 -25.15
CA LEU A 448 -17.32 -18.98 -24.72
C LEU A 448 -17.35 -18.72 -23.21
N ARG A 449 -18.30 -19.31 -22.48
CA ARG A 449 -18.53 -19.11 -21.05
C ARG A 449 -17.83 -20.15 -20.20
N GLY A 450 -17.42 -19.75 -19.00
CA GLY A 450 -16.58 -20.54 -18.10
C GLY A 450 -15.16 -20.73 -18.65
N LYS A 451 -14.60 -19.66 -19.22
CA LYS A 451 -13.33 -19.63 -19.97
C LYS A 451 -12.47 -18.44 -19.57
N ILE A 452 -11.17 -18.58 -19.80
CA ILE A 452 -10.29 -17.46 -20.13
C ILE A 452 -10.16 -17.41 -21.65
N LEU A 453 -10.54 -16.30 -22.27
CA LEU A 453 -10.39 -16.04 -23.70
C LEU A 453 -9.14 -15.18 -23.95
N ARG A 454 -8.55 -15.26 -25.13
CA ARG A 454 -7.40 -14.43 -25.55
C ARG A 454 -7.61 -13.89 -26.95
N LEU A 455 -7.63 -12.57 -27.09
CA LEU A 455 -7.89 -11.86 -28.35
C LEU A 455 -6.79 -10.85 -28.69
N ASN A 456 -6.65 -10.54 -29.98
CA ASN A 456 -5.91 -9.36 -30.42
C ASN A 456 -6.64 -8.07 -30.00
N PRO A 457 -5.93 -6.93 -29.89
CA PRO A 457 -6.54 -5.64 -29.55
C PRO A 457 -7.62 -5.14 -30.53
N ASP A 458 -7.69 -5.71 -31.73
CA ASP A 458 -8.74 -5.43 -32.72
C ASP A 458 -9.94 -6.41 -32.64
N GLY A 459 -9.94 -7.34 -31.68
CA GLY A 459 -10.96 -8.36 -31.50
C GLY A 459 -10.77 -9.63 -32.31
N SER A 460 -9.77 -9.69 -33.19
CA SER A 460 -9.48 -10.91 -33.95
C SER A 460 -8.84 -11.99 -33.08
N VAL A 461 -8.94 -13.24 -33.52
CA VAL A 461 -8.36 -14.38 -32.81
C VAL A 461 -6.86 -14.49 -33.13
N PRO A 462 -5.96 -14.55 -32.13
CA PRO A 462 -4.55 -14.82 -32.34
C PRO A 462 -4.34 -16.19 -32.98
N GLU A 463 -3.47 -16.28 -33.99
CA GLU A 463 -3.20 -17.53 -34.71
C GLU A 463 -2.56 -18.61 -33.83
N ASP A 464 -1.89 -18.20 -32.75
CA ASP A 464 -1.23 -19.05 -31.76
C ASP A 464 -2.16 -19.53 -30.63
N ASN A 465 -3.47 -19.23 -30.69
CA ASN A 465 -4.42 -19.77 -29.73
C ASN A 465 -4.57 -21.31 -29.89
N PRO A 466 -4.72 -22.05 -28.77
CA PRO A 466 -4.65 -23.51 -28.72
C PRO A 466 -5.70 -24.26 -29.53
N PHE A 467 -6.82 -23.62 -29.84
CA PHE A 467 -7.99 -24.25 -30.48
C PHE A 467 -8.26 -23.72 -31.90
N VAL A 468 -7.36 -22.92 -32.46
CA VAL A 468 -7.49 -22.44 -33.85
C VAL A 468 -7.53 -23.63 -34.81
N GLY A 469 -8.51 -23.62 -35.72
CA GLY A 469 -8.69 -24.66 -36.73
C GLY A 469 -9.34 -25.96 -36.24
N ARG A 470 -9.68 -26.06 -34.94
CA ARG A 470 -10.43 -27.21 -34.40
C ARG A 470 -11.94 -27.05 -34.62
N PRO A 471 -12.63 -28.06 -35.19
CA PRO A 471 -14.08 -27.98 -35.41
C PRO A 471 -14.91 -28.19 -34.14
N ASP A 472 -14.29 -28.72 -33.09
CA ASP A 472 -14.89 -29.09 -31.81
C ASP A 472 -14.50 -28.14 -30.65
N ALA A 473 -13.92 -26.98 -30.98
CA ALA A 473 -13.59 -25.95 -30.01
C ALA A 473 -13.70 -24.54 -30.60
N ARG A 474 -13.94 -23.56 -29.74
CA ARG A 474 -13.92 -22.13 -30.07
C ARG A 474 -12.47 -21.63 -30.12
N PRO A 475 -12.02 -21.00 -31.22
CA PRO A 475 -10.63 -20.59 -31.39
C PRO A 475 -10.20 -19.46 -30.43
N GLU A 476 -11.16 -18.75 -29.82
CA GLU A 476 -10.91 -17.68 -28.85
C GLU A 476 -10.44 -18.19 -27.47
N ILE A 477 -10.66 -19.48 -27.16
CA ILE A 477 -10.39 -20.04 -25.84
C ILE A 477 -8.88 -20.14 -25.61
N TRP A 478 -8.43 -19.61 -24.48
CA TRP A 478 -7.07 -19.81 -23.95
C TRP A 478 -7.04 -20.90 -22.88
N ALA A 479 -8.00 -20.88 -21.96
CA ALA A 479 -8.19 -21.92 -20.94
C ALA A 479 -9.68 -22.14 -20.66
N SER A 480 -10.03 -23.32 -20.15
CA SER A 480 -11.42 -23.72 -19.92
C SER A 480 -11.62 -24.39 -18.57
N GLY A 481 -12.86 -24.36 -18.08
CA GLY A 481 -13.29 -25.10 -16.91
C GLY A 481 -13.36 -24.24 -15.66
N PHE A 482 -13.92 -23.04 -15.77
CA PHE A 482 -14.10 -22.13 -14.65
C PHE A 482 -15.58 -21.91 -14.34
N ARG A 483 -15.91 -21.66 -13.08
CA ARG A 483 -17.28 -21.34 -12.65
C ARG A 483 -17.54 -19.85 -12.69
N ASN A 484 -16.80 -19.07 -11.91
CA ASN A 484 -16.97 -17.62 -11.83
C ASN A 484 -15.63 -16.91 -11.52
N PRO A 485 -14.72 -16.85 -12.50
CA PRO A 485 -13.45 -16.14 -12.39
C PRO A 485 -13.67 -14.63 -12.59
N TRP A 486 -14.33 -13.96 -11.64
CA TRP A 486 -14.85 -12.62 -11.87
C TRP A 486 -13.82 -11.49 -11.81
N ARG A 487 -12.61 -11.76 -11.30
CA ARG A 487 -11.44 -10.88 -11.32
C ARG A 487 -10.18 -11.65 -11.67
N ILE A 488 -9.38 -11.08 -12.57
CA ILE A 488 -8.11 -11.63 -13.02
C ILE A 488 -7.00 -10.57 -12.96
N GLN A 489 -5.77 -11.06 -12.96
CA GLN A 489 -4.58 -10.27 -13.24
C GLN A 489 -3.71 -11.05 -14.22
N VAL A 490 -2.99 -10.36 -15.10
CA VAL A 490 -1.96 -10.99 -15.94
C VAL A 490 -0.61 -10.50 -15.47
N ASP A 491 0.21 -11.41 -14.96
CA ASP A 491 1.53 -11.04 -14.45
C ASP A 491 2.45 -10.58 -15.60
N PRO A 492 3.02 -9.36 -15.53
CA PRO A 492 3.78 -8.79 -16.65
C PRO A 492 5.12 -9.48 -16.89
N VAL A 493 5.62 -10.28 -15.92
CA VAL A 493 6.92 -10.97 -16.02
C VAL A 493 6.75 -12.37 -16.62
N THR A 494 5.81 -13.14 -16.12
CA THR A 494 5.60 -14.56 -16.49
C THR A 494 4.53 -14.74 -17.56
N GLY A 495 3.64 -13.77 -17.74
CA GLY A 495 2.44 -13.89 -18.59
C GLY A 495 1.35 -14.80 -18.00
N TRP A 496 1.46 -15.20 -16.73
CA TRP A 496 0.46 -16.04 -16.07
C TRP A 496 -0.82 -15.25 -15.80
N VAL A 497 -1.98 -15.87 -16.05
CA VAL A 497 -3.28 -15.32 -15.63
C VAL A 497 -3.59 -15.84 -14.24
N LEU A 498 -3.65 -14.92 -13.28
CA LEU A 498 -3.97 -15.14 -11.87
C LEU A 498 -5.46 -14.91 -11.68
N LEU A 499 -6.18 -15.82 -11.03
CA LEU A 499 -7.62 -15.67 -10.86
C LEU A 499 -8.14 -16.24 -9.54
N GLY A 500 -9.22 -15.63 -9.04
CA GLY A 500 -10.06 -16.20 -8.00
C GLY A 500 -11.34 -16.74 -8.64
N ASN A 501 -11.61 -18.04 -8.49
CA ASN A 501 -12.78 -18.72 -9.06
C ASN A 501 -13.75 -19.05 -7.93
N VAL A 502 -14.93 -18.42 -7.95
CA VAL A 502 -15.95 -18.63 -6.91
C VAL A 502 -16.69 -19.93 -7.18
N GLY A 503 -16.66 -20.86 -6.23
CA GLY A 503 -17.21 -22.20 -6.36
C GLY A 503 -18.66 -22.35 -5.92
N PRO A 504 -19.19 -23.58 -5.89
CA PRO A 504 -20.57 -23.87 -5.51
C PRO A 504 -20.74 -23.92 -3.99
N ASP A 505 -21.97 -23.94 -3.47
CA ASP A 505 -22.28 -23.65 -2.06
C ASP A 505 -22.41 -24.86 -1.11
N ALA A 506 -22.08 -26.08 -1.54
CA ALA A 506 -22.21 -27.26 -0.72
C ALA A 506 -21.38 -27.15 0.56
N GLY A 507 -22.04 -27.17 1.72
CA GLY A 507 -21.39 -27.00 3.03
C GLY A 507 -20.50 -28.17 3.47
N GLY A 508 -20.52 -29.29 2.76
CA GLY A 508 -19.72 -30.48 3.05
C GLY A 508 -19.77 -31.50 1.91
N PRO A 509 -18.92 -32.53 1.93
CA PRO A 509 -18.97 -33.59 0.94
C PRO A 509 -20.20 -34.47 1.13
N HIS A 510 -20.68 -35.09 0.04
CA HIS A 510 -21.80 -36.02 0.06
C HIS A 510 -21.56 -37.26 -0.82
N PRO A 511 -21.82 -38.49 -0.33
CA PRO A 511 -21.48 -39.73 -1.05
C PRO A 511 -22.13 -39.89 -2.44
N LEU A 512 -23.27 -39.23 -2.67
CA LEU A 512 -23.98 -39.25 -3.95
C LEU A 512 -23.62 -38.10 -4.89
N ARG A 513 -22.91 -37.08 -4.41
CA ARG A 513 -22.67 -35.84 -5.18
C ARG A 513 -21.19 -35.58 -5.41
N GLY A 514 -20.36 -35.80 -4.40
CA GLY A 514 -18.92 -35.55 -4.44
C GLY A 514 -18.46 -34.58 -3.35
N PRO A 515 -17.42 -33.77 -3.58
CA PRO A 515 -16.81 -32.90 -2.58
C PRO A 515 -17.72 -31.76 -2.12
N ALA A 516 -17.31 -31.11 -1.04
CA ALA A 516 -17.88 -29.81 -0.65
C ALA A 516 -17.65 -28.77 -1.75
N GLY A 517 -18.30 -27.62 -1.62
CA GLY A 517 -17.94 -26.46 -2.42
C GLY A 517 -16.59 -25.90 -1.97
N TYR A 518 -15.82 -25.30 -2.88
CA TYR A 518 -14.59 -24.56 -2.58
C TYR A 518 -14.52 -23.30 -3.43
N ASP A 519 -14.08 -22.18 -2.86
CA ASP A 519 -13.52 -21.11 -3.68
C ASP A 519 -12.04 -21.42 -3.93
N GLU A 520 -11.55 -21.03 -5.11
CA GLU A 520 -10.25 -21.44 -5.63
C GLU A 520 -9.42 -20.24 -6.04
N PHE A 521 -8.12 -20.30 -5.76
CA PHE A 521 -7.11 -19.45 -6.39
C PHE A 521 -6.33 -20.30 -7.38
N GLU A 522 -6.36 -19.90 -8.65
CA GLU A 522 -5.85 -20.67 -9.77
C GLU A 522 -4.91 -19.82 -10.63
N ILE A 523 -4.02 -20.49 -11.37
CA ILE A 523 -3.05 -19.85 -12.25
C ILE A 523 -3.07 -20.53 -13.61
N VAL A 524 -3.43 -19.79 -14.66
CA VAL A 524 -3.32 -20.22 -16.06
C VAL A 524 -1.93 -19.85 -16.57
N LYS A 525 -1.06 -20.85 -16.68
CA LYS A 525 0.35 -20.64 -17.06
C LYS A 525 0.60 -20.71 -18.57
N GLY A 526 -0.38 -21.15 -19.36
CA GLY A 526 -0.18 -21.37 -20.78
C GLY A 526 -1.44 -21.79 -21.53
N PRO A 527 -1.30 -22.04 -22.85
CA PRO A 527 -2.42 -22.32 -23.73
C PRO A 527 -3.05 -23.70 -23.46
N GLY A 528 -4.37 -23.76 -23.56
CA GLY A 528 -5.14 -25.00 -23.66
C GLY A 528 -5.34 -25.73 -22.33
N THR A 529 -5.02 -25.10 -21.20
CA THR A 529 -5.18 -25.72 -19.88
C THR A 529 -6.65 -25.89 -19.51
N LEU A 530 -6.95 -26.98 -18.80
CA LEU A 530 -8.30 -27.33 -18.34
C LEU A 530 -8.34 -27.32 -16.80
N HIS A 531 -9.28 -26.59 -16.22
CA HIS A 531 -9.38 -26.30 -14.77
C HIS A 531 -10.59 -26.96 -14.09
N GLY A 532 -11.01 -28.11 -14.62
CA GLY A 532 -11.86 -29.05 -13.89
C GLY A 532 -13.36 -28.75 -13.81
N TRP A 533 -13.81 -27.50 -13.63
CA TRP A 533 -15.25 -27.22 -13.49
C TRP A 533 -16.01 -27.55 -14.79
N PRO A 534 -17.18 -28.23 -14.73
CA PRO A 534 -17.97 -28.57 -13.55
C PRO A 534 -17.75 -29.98 -12.98
N HIS A 535 -16.80 -30.73 -13.52
CA HIS A 535 -16.59 -32.14 -13.17
C HIS A 535 -15.68 -32.32 -11.95
N CYS A 536 -14.77 -31.37 -11.74
CA CYS A 536 -13.74 -31.40 -10.70
C CYS A 536 -13.68 -30.05 -9.97
N ILE A 537 -13.15 -30.07 -8.75
CA ILE A 537 -12.93 -28.87 -7.94
C ILE A 537 -11.75 -29.06 -6.97
N GLY A 538 -11.20 -27.95 -6.50
CA GLY A 538 -10.06 -27.84 -5.61
C GLY A 538 -8.81 -28.48 -6.20
N ASN A 539 -8.23 -29.39 -5.45
CA ASN A 539 -7.11 -30.22 -5.90
C ASN A 539 -7.56 -31.42 -6.75
N ASN A 540 -8.38 -31.17 -7.79
CA ASN A 540 -8.93 -32.20 -8.69
C ASN A 540 -9.82 -33.25 -8.00
N GLN A 541 -10.59 -32.85 -6.98
CA GLN A 541 -11.62 -33.69 -6.39
C GLN A 541 -12.78 -33.85 -7.37
N ALA A 542 -13.09 -35.09 -7.74
CA ALA A 542 -14.16 -35.40 -8.69
C ALA A 542 -15.56 -35.28 -8.07
N TYR A 543 -16.50 -34.69 -8.80
CA TYR A 543 -17.92 -34.89 -8.56
C TYR A 543 -18.38 -36.26 -9.11
N ARG A 544 -19.57 -36.68 -8.72
CA ARG A 544 -20.26 -37.83 -9.34
C ARG A 544 -21.22 -37.36 -10.40
N ASP A 545 -21.35 -38.13 -11.46
CA ASP A 545 -22.48 -38.01 -12.35
C ASP A 545 -23.76 -38.24 -11.54
N TYR A 546 -24.64 -37.25 -11.49
CA TYR A 546 -25.82 -37.27 -10.63
C TYR A 546 -27.07 -37.13 -11.47
N ASP A 547 -27.95 -38.12 -11.39
CA ASP A 547 -29.24 -38.08 -12.07
C ASP A 547 -30.23 -37.25 -11.24
N PHE A 548 -30.55 -36.05 -11.73
CA PHE A 548 -31.47 -35.12 -11.07
C PHE A 548 -32.94 -35.59 -11.06
N GLN A 549 -33.32 -36.55 -11.89
CA GLN A 549 -34.66 -37.14 -11.90
C GLN A 549 -34.79 -38.28 -10.88
N SER A 550 -33.88 -39.25 -10.93
CA SER A 550 -33.93 -40.41 -10.04
C SER A 550 -33.26 -40.15 -8.68
N ARG A 551 -32.49 -39.07 -8.57
CA ARG A 551 -31.64 -38.72 -7.42
C ARG A 551 -30.57 -39.77 -7.11
N ALA A 552 -30.21 -40.58 -8.10
CA ALA A 552 -29.19 -41.60 -7.99
C ALA A 552 -27.80 -41.06 -8.39
N ALA A 553 -26.75 -41.64 -7.81
CA ALA A 553 -25.38 -41.35 -8.19
C ALA A 553 -24.87 -42.39 -9.20
N GLY A 554 -24.30 -41.90 -10.28
CA GLY A 554 -23.54 -42.64 -11.29
C GLY A 554 -22.05 -42.68 -10.98
N ASP A 555 -21.25 -42.76 -12.03
CA ASP A 555 -19.79 -42.87 -11.95
C ASP A 555 -19.13 -41.55 -11.50
N TRP A 556 -17.90 -41.65 -11.01
CA TRP A 556 -17.07 -40.48 -10.74
C TRP A 556 -16.55 -39.92 -12.06
N TYR A 557 -16.50 -38.59 -12.17
CA TYR A 557 -15.83 -37.97 -13.31
C TYR A 557 -14.31 -38.20 -13.26
N ASP A 558 -13.68 -38.22 -14.42
CA ASP A 558 -12.23 -38.31 -14.54
C ASP A 558 -11.60 -36.92 -14.51
N CYS A 559 -10.83 -36.65 -13.47
CA CYS A 559 -10.10 -35.39 -13.29
C CYS A 559 -8.64 -35.49 -13.76
N SER A 560 -8.26 -36.58 -14.45
CA SER A 560 -6.93 -36.71 -15.01
C SER A 560 -6.69 -35.64 -16.09
N GLY A 561 -5.49 -35.05 -16.07
CA GLY A 561 -5.11 -33.98 -17.00
C GLY A 561 -5.67 -32.59 -16.68
N MET A 562 -6.46 -32.43 -15.61
CA MET A 562 -6.89 -31.12 -15.12
C MET A 562 -5.78 -30.44 -14.31
N VAL A 563 -5.66 -29.13 -14.46
CA VAL A 563 -4.79 -28.30 -13.62
C VAL A 563 -5.50 -28.08 -12.28
N PRO A 564 -4.91 -28.51 -11.15
CA PRO A 564 -5.51 -28.29 -9.84
C PRO A 564 -5.38 -26.82 -9.41
N ALA A 565 -6.29 -26.37 -8.55
CA ALA A 565 -6.17 -25.08 -7.88
C ALA A 565 -4.89 -25.01 -7.02
N VAL A 566 -4.27 -23.83 -6.96
CA VAL A 566 -3.11 -23.57 -6.10
C VAL A 566 -3.54 -23.54 -4.63
N ILE A 567 -4.72 -22.98 -4.38
CA ILE A 567 -5.35 -22.87 -3.06
C ILE A 567 -6.85 -23.13 -3.25
N TRP A 568 -7.48 -23.87 -2.34
CA TRP A 568 -8.93 -24.10 -2.31
C TRP A 568 -9.45 -24.07 -0.88
N TYR A 569 -10.63 -23.47 -0.62
CA TYR A 569 -11.13 -23.34 0.75
C TYR A 569 -12.67 -23.38 0.90
N PRO A 570 -13.19 -24.06 1.93
CA PRO A 570 -14.62 -24.15 2.20
C PRO A 570 -15.13 -22.98 3.05
N TYR A 571 -16.45 -22.94 3.30
CA TYR A 571 -17.05 -21.98 4.24
C TYR A 571 -16.50 -22.15 5.66
N GLY A 572 -16.30 -23.41 6.07
CA GLY A 572 -15.69 -23.79 7.33
C GLY A 572 -14.15 -23.71 7.31
N PRO A 573 -13.48 -24.26 8.35
CA PRO A 573 -12.02 -24.29 8.40
C PRO A 573 -11.44 -25.09 7.23
N SER A 574 -10.41 -24.54 6.59
CA SER A 574 -9.55 -25.30 5.68
C SER A 574 -8.43 -25.97 6.48
N PHE A 575 -8.21 -27.27 6.26
CA PHE A 575 -7.10 -27.99 6.87
C PHE A 575 -5.78 -27.77 6.12
N ASP A 576 -5.87 -27.59 4.80
CA ASP A 576 -4.70 -27.36 3.94
C ASP A 576 -4.24 -25.90 3.99
N PHE A 577 -5.16 -24.96 4.25
CA PHE A 577 -4.92 -23.51 4.24
C PHE A 577 -5.61 -22.81 5.42
N PRO A 578 -5.26 -23.15 6.68
CA PRO A 578 -5.91 -22.61 7.87
C PRO A 578 -5.81 -21.07 7.99
N GLU A 579 -4.81 -20.46 7.34
CA GLU A 579 -4.55 -19.01 7.33
C GLU A 579 -5.69 -18.20 6.70
N LEU A 580 -6.57 -18.85 5.91
CA LEU A 580 -7.70 -18.20 5.23
C LEU A 580 -8.92 -18.00 6.13
N GLY A 581 -8.93 -18.61 7.32
CA GLY A 581 -10.00 -18.48 8.31
C GLY A 581 -11.31 -19.16 7.90
N VAL A 582 -12.43 -18.63 8.40
CA VAL A 582 -13.80 -19.16 8.18
C VAL A 582 -14.77 -18.04 7.82
N GLY A 583 -15.90 -18.37 7.20
CA GLY A 583 -16.96 -17.41 6.84
C GLY A 583 -17.37 -17.50 5.39
N GLY A 584 -18.03 -16.45 4.89
CA GLY A 584 -18.44 -16.32 3.49
C GLY A 584 -17.26 -16.50 2.51
N ARG A 585 -17.56 -16.71 1.23
CA ARG A 585 -16.53 -17.02 0.23
C ARG A 585 -16.72 -16.25 -1.05
N THR A 586 -15.70 -15.51 -1.43
CA THR A 586 -15.58 -14.86 -2.73
C THR A 586 -14.10 -14.58 -2.97
N ALA A 587 -13.41 -15.53 -3.61
CA ALA A 587 -12.01 -15.39 -3.99
C ALA A 587 -11.83 -14.28 -5.05
N VAL A 588 -10.80 -13.45 -4.87
CA VAL A 588 -10.46 -12.33 -5.75
C VAL A 588 -8.95 -12.27 -5.94
N ALA A 589 -8.47 -12.37 -7.18
CA ALA A 589 -7.04 -12.28 -7.46
C ALA A 589 -6.56 -10.82 -7.46
N GLY A 590 -5.42 -10.58 -6.82
CA GLY A 590 -4.59 -9.40 -7.02
C GLY A 590 -3.31 -9.74 -7.80
N PRO A 591 -2.38 -8.78 -7.95
CA PRO A 591 -1.17 -8.96 -8.73
C PRO A 591 -0.13 -9.78 -7.97
N ILE A 592 0.89 -10.29 -8.67
CA ILE A 592 2.17 -10.60 -8.02
C ILE A 592 2.89 -9.27 -7.83
N LEU A 593 3.25 -8.94 -6.60
CA LEU A 593 3.90 -7.67 -6.31
C LEU A 593 5.32 -7.67 -6.85
N ARG A 594 5.57 -6.91 -7.92
CA ARG A 594 6.88 -6.85 -8.57
C ARG A 594 7.71 -5.70 -8.03
N ARG A 595 9.02 -5.83 -8.19
CA ARG A 595 9.93 -4.73 -7.89
C ARG A 595 9.59 -3.54 -8.81
N PRO A 596 9.30 -2.36 -8.25
CA PRO A 596 9.07 -1.16 -9.05
C PRO A 596 10.30 -0.75 -9.84
N ASP A 597 10.10 0.17 -10.80
CA ASP A 597 11.20 0.90 -11.40
C ASP A 597 12.07 1.56 -10.31
N PRO A 598 13.42 1.57 -10.39
CA PRO A 598 14.27 2.20 -9.39
C PRO A 598 13.98 3.69 -9.13
N ASP A 599 13.43 4.40 -10.12
CA ASP A 599 13.07 5.81 -10.02
C ASP A 599 11.63 6.02 -9.52
N ALA A 600 10.86 4.94 -9.32
CA ALA A 600 9.52 5.01 -8.79
C ALA A 600 9.54 5.51 -7.31
N PRO A 601 8.64 6.43 -6.93
CA PRO A 601 8.62 7.02 -5.59
C PRO A 601 8.30 5.98 -4.50
N TYR A 602 7.46 4.99 -4.82
CA TYR A 602 7.08 3.94 -3.89
C TYR A 602 7.87 2.67 -4.16
N GLN A 603 8.74 2.31 -3.22
CA GLN A 603 9.54 1.09 -3.26
C GLN A 603 9.02 0.10 -2.21
N TRP A 604 9.41 -1.17 -2.34
CA TRP A 604 8.97 -2.24 -1.46
C TRP A 604 10.16 -2.99 -0.86
N SER A 605 10.08 -3.28 0.44
CA SER A 605 11.01 -4.21 1.09
C SER A 605 10.93 -5.61 0.47
N GLU A 606 12.05 -6.32 0.43
CA GLU A 606 12.17 -7.68 -0.13
C GLU A 606 11.13 -8.67 0.39
N LYS A 607 10.68 -8.51 1.65
CA LYS A 607 9.68 -9.37 2.26
C LYS A 607 8.30 -9.34 1.59
N TYR A 608 8.02 -8.34 0.76
CA TYR A 608 6.77 -8.19 0.02
C TYR A 608 6.89 -8.64 -1.44
N LEU A 609 8.10 -8.59 -2.00
CA LEU A 609 8.33 -8.80 -3.42
C LEU A 609 8.13 -10.26 -3.84
N ASP A 610 7.68 -10.42 -5.08
CA ASP A 610 7.44 -11.71 -5.76
C ASP A 610 6.43 -12.63 -5.07
N LYS A 611 5.59 -12.05 -4.20
CA LYS A 611 4.45 -12.73 -3.58
C LYS A 611 3.16 -12.40 -4.33
N TRP A 612 2.30 -13.39 -4.49
CA TRP A 612 0.99 -13.20 -5.09
C TRP A 612 0.03 -12.59 -4.06
N ILE A 613 -0.54 -11.43 -4.37
CA ILE A 613 -1.58 -10.82 -3.55
C ILE A 613 -2.92 -11.49 -3.85
N ILE A 614 -3.55 -12.02 -2.82
CA ILE A 614 -4.90 -12.60 -2.89
C ILE A 614 -5.84 -11.84 -1.95
N MET A 615 -7.10 -11.72 -2.35
CA MET A 615 -8.12 -10.97 -1.63
C MET A 615 -9.37 -11.82 -1.43
N GLU A 616 -10.10 -11.52 -0.37
CA GLU A 616 -11.34 -12.21 -0.01
C GLU A 616 -12.42 -11.18 0.28
N TRP A 617 -13.39 -11.13 -0.61
CA TRP A 617 -14.43 -10.10 -0.56
C TRP A 617 -15.37 -10.28 0.63
N SER A 618 -15.76 -11.51 0.95
CA SER A 618 -16.72 -11.80 2.02
C SER A 618 -16.13 -11.71 3.44
N ARG A 619 -14.82 -11.96 3.58
CA ARG A 619 -14.05 -12.04 4.82
C ARG A 619 -13.18 -10.81 5.05
N ASN A 620 -13.15 -9.86 4.11
CA ASN A 620 -12.49 -8.55 4.23
C ASN A 620 -11.00 -8.65 4.57
N TRP A 621 -10.26 -9.47 3.86
CA TRP A 621 -8.80 -9.53 4.00
C TRP A 621 -8.09 -9.49 2.66
N VAL A 622 -6.84 -9.04 2.71
CA VAL A 622 -5.81 -9.17 1.69
C VAL A 622 -4.63 -9.91 2.31
N LYS A 623 -4.13 -10.93 1.61
CA LYS A 623 -3.01 -11.77 2.04
C LYS A 623 -1.99 -11.90 0.92
N MET A 624 -0.77 -12.27 1.29
CA MET A 624 0.32 -12.59 0.37
C MET A 624 0.55 -14.09 0.33
N VAL A 625 0.80 -14.62 -0.86
CA VAL A 625 1.15 -16.02 -1.07
C VAL A 625 2.58 -16.07 -1.61
N THR A 626 3.45 -16.77 -0.89
CA THR A 626 4.73 -17.20 -1.44
C THR A 626 4.48 -18.45 -2.27
N LEU A 627 4.72 -18.38 -3.58
CA LEU A 627 4.60 -19.51 -4.48
C LEU A 627 5.91 -20.30 -4.55
N ASP A 628 5.83 -21.59 -4.91
CA ASP A 628 7.00 -22.33 -5.34
C ASP A 628 7.50 -21.80 -6.70
N GLU A 629 8.74 -22.16 -7.09
CA GLU A 629 9.34 -21.70 -8.35
C GLU A 629 8.47 -22.03 -9.57
N SER A 630 7.71 -23.15 -9.51
CA SER A 630 6.82 -23.55 -10.59
C SER A 630 5.50 -22.76 -10.62
N GLY A 631 5.14 -22.04 -9.55
CA GLY A 631 3.85 -21.40 -9.34
C GLY A 631 2.69 -22.38 -9.16
N SER A 632 2.94 -23.65 -8.86
CA SER A 632 1.92 -24.69 -8.74
C SER A 632 1.45 -24.90 -7.31
N ARG A 633 2.17 -24.36 -6.33
CA ARG A 633 1.88 -24.56 -4.89
C ARG A 633 2.11 -23.28 -4.10
N ALA A 634 1.21 -23.03 -3.14
CA ALA A 634 1.47 -22.08 -2.08
C ALA A 634 2.44 -22.70 -1.05
N LEU A 635 3.54 -22.01 -0.77
CA LEU A 635 4.53 -22.37 0.25
C LEU A 635 4.24 -21.68 1.59
N ALA A 636 3.71 -20.46 1.54
CA ALA A 636 3.30 -19.69 2.71
C ALA A 636 2.16 -18.74 2.35
N ILE A 637 1.27 -18.50 3.31
CA ILE A 637 0.21 -17.49 3.22
C ILE A 637 0.36 -16.57 4.42
N GLU A 638 0.55 -15.27 4.17
CA GLU A 638 0.87 -14.27 5.19
C GLU A 638 -0.15 -13.13 5.14
N ASP A 639 -0.43 -12.53 6.29
CA ASP A 639 -1.28 -11.34 6.35
C ASP A 639 -0.63 -10.16 5.64
N PHE A 640 -1.46 -9.39 4.91
CA PHE A 640 -1.05 -8.14 4.28
C PHE A 640 -1.87 -6.97 4.81
N LEU A 641 -3.17 -6.98 4.54
CA LEU A 641 -4.15 -6.03 5.09
C LEU A 641 -5.36 -6.80 5.60
N THR A 642 -5.59 -6.83 6.90
CA THR A 642 -6.66 -7.64 7.52
C THR A 642 -7.65 -6.82 8.34
N GLU A 643 -7.45 -5.50 8.43
CA GLU A 643 -8.27 -4.61 9.25
C GLU A 643 -8.85 -3.45 8.44
N GLY A 644 -10.07 -3.06 8.78
CA GLY A 644 -10.73 -1.86 8.23
C GLY A 644 -11.04 -1.91 6.72
N LEU A 645 -11.07 -3.11 6.13
CA LEU A 645 -11.44 -3.35 4.73
C LEU A 645 -12.95 -3.56 4.59
N SER A 646 -13.50 -3.14 3.45
CA SER A 646 -14.90 -3.42 3.08
C SER A 646 -15.00 -3.96 1.66
N ARG A 647 -15.03 -5.28 1.53
CA ARG A 647 -15.17 -6.04 0.27
C ARG A 647 -14.14 -5.61 -0.78
N PRO A 648 -12.86 -5.97 -0.58
CA PRO A 648 -11.82 -5.71 -1.58
C PRO A 648 -12.20 -6.36 -2.92
N THR A 649 -12.25 -5.56 -3.99
CA THR A 649 -12.78 -5.98 -5.31
C THR A 649 -11.73 -6.02 -6.40
N ALA A 650 -10.72 -5.16 -6.34
CA ALA A 650 -9.68 -5.06 -7.36
C ALA A 650 -8.43 -4.45 -6.74
N MET A 651 -7.27 -4.91 -7.18
CA MET A 651 -5.98 -4.35 -6.80
C MET A 651 -5.02 -4.40 -7.97
N VAL A 652 -4.27 -3.33 -8.20
CA VAL A 652 -3.28 -3.19 -9.28
C VAL A 652 -2.04 -2.47 -8.76
N GLN A 653 -0.87 -2.85 -9.27
CA GLN A 653 0.37 -2.12 -9.02
C GLN A 653 0.54 -1.01 -10.07
N GLY A 654 0.64 0.23 -9.61
CA GLY A 654 0.86 1.39 -10.47
C GLY A 654 2.31 1.55 -10.93
N PRO A 655 2.56 2.37 -11.97
CA PRO A 655 3.90 2.67 -12.47
C PRO A 655 4.76 3.46 -11.46
N ASP A 656 4.12 4.12 -10.50
CA ASP A 656 4.77 4.81 -9.38
C ASP A 656 5.23 3.84 -8.27
N GLY A 657 4.97 2.54 -8.45
CA GLY A 657 5.34 1.46 -7.57
C GLY A 657 4.34 1.16 -6.47
N ALA A 658 3.32 1.99 -6.23
CA ALA A 658 2.31 1.72 -5.20
C ALA A 658 1.30 0.66 -5.64
N LEU A 659 0.63 0.04 -4.66
CA LEU A 659 -0.57 -0.77 -4.90
C LEU A 659 -1.81 0.11 -4.74
N TYR A 660 -2.78 -0.06 -5.62
CA TYR A 660 -4.06 0.64 -5.58
C TYR A 660 -5.17 -0.37 -5.34
N LEU A 661 -5.99 -0.14 -4.31
CA LEU A 661 -7.05 -1.02 -3.86
C LEU A 661 -8.41 -0.36 -4.03
N LEU A 662 -9.34 -1.10 -4.60
CA LEU A 662 -10.76 -0.76 -4.66
C LEU A 662 -11.56 -1.63 -3.70
N GLU A 663 -12.49 -1.01 -2.99
CA GLU A 663 -13.40 -1.63 -2.03
C GLU A 663 -14.84 -1.31 -2.41
N TYR A 664 -15.68 -2.35 -2.52
CA TYR A 664 -17.06 -2.21 -2.98
C TYR A 664 -18.03 -1.62 -1.94
N GLY A 665 -17.73 -1.80 -0.65
CA GLY A 665 -18.58 -1.33 0.45
C GLY A 665 -19.68 -2.30 0.87
N THR A 666 -20.25 -2.09 2.06
CA THR A 666 -21.10 -3.09 2.76
C THR A 666 -22.50 -3.27 2.18
N GLU A 667 -23.07 -2.30 1.48
CA GLU A 667 -24.40 -2.43 0.89
C GLU A 667 -24.34 -2.82 -0.59
N TRP A 668 -25.36 -3.56 -1.04
CA TRP A 668 -25.44 -4.02 -2.42
C TRP A 668 -26.19 -3.01 -3.29
N TYR A 669 -25.72 -2.79 -4.52
CA TYR A 669 -26.44 -2.08 -5.58
C TYR A 669 -26.74 -0.60 -5.32
N LYS A 670 -25.85 0.10 -4.60
CA LYS A 670 -25.96 1.52 -4.29
C LYS A 670 -24.61 2.13 -3.87
N GLY A 671 -24.64 3.44 -3.60
CA GLY A 671 -23.52 4.18 -3.02
C GLY A 671 -23.24 3.79 -1.58
N ASN A 672 -21.96 3.62 -1.25
CA ASN A 672 -21.48 3.09 0.02
C ASN A 672 -20.45 4.05 0.63
N PRO A 673 -20.67 4.59 1.85
CA PRO A 673 -19.69 5.45 2.52
C PRO A 673 -18.35 4.76 2.80
N ASP A 674 -18.38 3.44 2.89
CA ASP A 674 -17.22 2.57 3.12
C ASP A 674 -16.64 1.97 1.84
N ALA A 675 -17.20 2.27 0.66
CA ALA A 675 -16.57 1.97 -0.61
C ALA A 675 -15.47 2.99 -0.91
N ARG A 676 -14.26 2.50 -1.21
CA ARG A 676 -13.04 3.31 -1.20
C ARG A 676 -12.12 2.98 -2.36
N LEU A 677 -11.36 4.00 -2.76
CA LEU A 677 -10.11 3.84 -3.51
C LEU A 677 -8.97 4.20 -2.56
N SER A 678 -8.02 3.28 -2.37
CA SER A 678 -6.86 3.48 -1.49
C SER A 678 -5.54 3.28 -2.26
N ARG A 679 -4.52 4.06 -1.89
CA ARG A 679 -3.11 3.82 -2.26
C ARG A 679 -2.41 3.12 -1.10
N ILE A 680 -1.64 2.08 -1.40
CA ILE A 680 -0.92 1.26 -0.43
C ILE A 680 0.56 1.25 -0.81
N TYR A 681 1.43 1.53 0.16
CA TYR A 681 2.87 1.55 -0.06
C TYR A 681 3.64 1.16 1.21
N ASP A 682 4.86 0.65 1.03
CA ASP A 682 5.78 0.38 2.14
C ASP A 682 6.56 1.65 2.49
N ALA A 683 6.16 2.30 3.58
CA ALA A 683 6.80 3.53 4.00
C ALA A 683 8.23 3.32 4.52
N GLY A 684 8.61 2.09 4.86
CA GLY A 684 9.99 1.77 5.25
C GLY A 684 10.97 1.71 4.08
N ALA A 685 10.47 1.50 2.86
CA ALA A 685 11.29 1.43 1.65
C ALA A 685 11.13 2.65 0.72
N SER A 686 9.99 3.35 0.80
CA SER A 686 9.63 4.43 -0.11
C SER A 686 10.37 5.74 0.20
N ARG A 687 10.75 6.48 -0.86
CA ARG A 687 11.32 7.82 -0.76
C ARG A 687 10.18 8.82 -0.92
N ARG A 688 9.85 9.59 0.12
CA ARG A 688 8.92 10.71 -0.03
C ARG A 688 9.61 11.95 -0.55
#